data_AF-A0A922Z1D0-F1
#
_entry.id   AF-A0A922Z1D0-F1
#
_cell.length_a   1.000
_cell.length_b   1.000
_cell.length_c   1.000
_cell.angle_alpha   90.00
_cell.angle_beta   90.00
_cell.angle_gamma   90.00
#
_symmetry.space_group_name_H-M   'P 1'
#
loop_
_entity.id
_entity.type
_entity.pdbx_description
1 polymer ?
#
loop_
_entity_poly.entity_id
_entity_poly.type
_entity_poly.pdbx_seq_one_letter_code
_entity_poly.pdbx_strand_id
1 'polypeptide(L)'
;MKRTIINADEQITSADLTQIGVNAVEMVTNIVGGAVGYPGHWSRITVSESSASVVTISAGQLFAGEKLYDIDGPTAVDLQSRLPVIETDLVWVALLLRGAILVDQAQVTTLIDVDAGETDLQLRDKTQRHSVSVVVQAGIAGPTPERPTVAANECVVAWVLLSGNGVEQISMYQPHRAKTLYEVEARLTIVEVRLAELAQSIASIRTDLNSVAAAQRQAVRQDVFQQLVRDVAAQRVATRVLELEPRAYKFDPALQTDAWNFGHSNWVARIDEGIRFEFTTFRDAQLALLNAADPLVTIRESVMLPKFTDVVKLEVTGGTLTLNISDTVHVEHTMIRREISRSAVEFGPIVTVCENQSGWGGLGDAARANATLTASGETFQVVGLAQNAVSATWNADPRSEGHKNYDVQSVSTSSWTEVYWEQVTEEFGLNGTMRGQTFLNSNLMVATGFDLNFKRIASTDQPVHLICYECDKTGAPMLDRIIARSELQRDEISLGRTRFPIRPSLLQPDRRYGIATITQGNYEIAAVDKNKFAQGSSWLRTDGAWVVPSTDIDWEFALIGAQFEATRTIVEFEPLTLAGGMTYVRLLAAGWAPSGVTEIEWQFQPLGQTVWKSVTPETAALLYGLPPLIRLRAIMTNTTDVGPAIVLDNKARGETGRTRGDLVAVMDPIPFGLSTTSVRADLNIDQWKDAEHTAVLKLEVGGTIYTHTSLTTTVDPLNAKKRRLSALFTVPATTSAALRIEGTKTGVDEFFGQDVLVTAL
;
A
#
# COMPACT_ATOMS: atom_id res chain seq x y z
N MET A 1 -36.43 35.14 -72.20
CA MET A 1 -37.76 35.46 -72.78
C MET A 1 -37.53 36.06 -74.16
N LYS A 2 -38.25 35.60 -75.18
CA LYS A 2 -38.11 36.05 -76.58
C LYS A 2 -39.37 36.81 -76.99
N ARG A 3 -39.22 37.87 -77.78
CA ARG A 3 -40.33 38.66 -78.36
C ARG A 3 -40.11 38.77 -79.86
N THR A 4 -41.08 38.35 -80.64
CA THR A 4 -41.13 38.66 -82.08
C THR A 4 -41.52 40.14 -82.23
N ILE A 5 -40.71 40.91 -82.97
CA ILE A 5 -40.96 42.32 -83.26
C ILE A 5 -41.35 42.39 -84.75
N ILE A 6 -42.47 43.03 -85.05
CA ILE A 6 -42.95 43.28 -86.42
C ILE A 6 -43.06 44.79 -86.57
N ASN A 7 -42.37 45.36 -87.56
CA ASN A 7 -42.38 46.80 -87.81
C ASN A 7 -43.51 47.19 -88.78
N ALA A 8 -43.87 48.49 -88.80
CA ALA A 8 -45.02 48.97 -89.58
C ALA A 8 -44.81 48.91 -91.11
N ASP A 9 -43.55 48.84 -91.55
CA ASP A 9 -43.10 48.75 -92.95
C ASP A 9 -42.77 47.30 -93.40
N GLU A 10 -42.95 46.32 -92.51
CA GLU A 10 -42.54 44.93 -92.72
C GLU A 10 -43.72 44.07 -93.21
N GLN A 11 -43.49 43.27 -94.28
CA GLN A 11 -44.48 42.31 -94.75
C GLN A 11 -44.49 41.08 -93.84
N ILE A 12 -45.60 40.87 -93.14
CA ILE A 12 -45.77 39.72 -92.24
C ILE A 12 -45.72 38.42 -93.04
N THR A 13 -44.79 37.53 -92.68
CA THR A 13 -44.75 36.18 -93.22
C THR A 13 -45.51 35.19 -92.33
N SER A 14 -45.90 34.05 -92.89
CA SER A 14 -46.50 32.96 -92.10
C SER A 14 -45.55 32.46 -91.00
N ALA A 15 -44.23 32.55 -91.22
CA ALA A 15 -43.23 32.16 -90.24
C ALA A 15 -43.23 33.07 -89.00
N ASP A 16 -43.40 34.38 -89.18
CA ASP A 16 -43.42 35.35 -88.07
C ASP A 16 -44.59 35.10 -87.12
N LEU A 17 -45.76 34.78 -87.69
CA LEU A 17 -46.96 34.42 -86.94
C LEU A 17 -46.79 33.09 -86.18
N THR A 18 -46.12 32.10 -86.77
CA THR A 18 -45.78 30.85 -86.08
C THR A 18 -44.79 31.07 -84.93
N GLN A 19 -43.79 31.94 -85.13
CA GLN A 19 -42.77 32.22 -84.11
C GLN A 19 -43.34 32.91 -82.86
N ILE A 20 -44.39 33.73 -82.99
CA ILE A 20 -45.10 34.31 -81.83
C ILE A 20 -45.63 33.20 -80.92
N GLY A 21 -46.25 32.16 -81.48
CA GLY A 21 -46.75 31.00 -80.73
C GLY A 21 -45.65 30.18 -80.08
N VAL A 22 -44.57 29.89 -80.83
CA VAL A 22 -43.41 29.13 -80.32
C VAL A 22 -42.73 29.85 -79.15
N ASN A 23 -42.51 31.17 -79.27
CA ASN A 23 -41.88 31.97 -78.22
C ASN A 23 -42.74 32.04 -76.95
N ALA A 24 -44.08 32.04 -77.08
CA ALA A 24 -45.00 31.99 -75.94
C ALA A 24 -44.94 30.64 -75.20
N VAL A 25 -44.89 29.52 -75.94
CA VAL A 25 -44.73 28.18 -75.35
C VAL A 25 -43.36 28.06 -74.66
N GLU A 26 -42.29 28.52 -75.29
CA GLU A 26 -40.93 28.49 -74.71
C GLU A 26 -40.86 29.29 -73.39
N MET A 27 -41.56 30.43 -73.29
CA MET A 27 -41.62 31.19 -72.04
C MET A 27 -42.24 30.37 -70.90
N VAL A 28 -43.36 29.69 -71.15
CA VAL A 28 -44.04 28.88 -70.14
C VAL A 28 -43.19 27.67 -69.76
N THR A 29 -42.59 26.99 -70.74
CA THR A 29 -41.67 25.86 -70.50
C THR A 29 -40.48 26.25 -69.64
N ASN A 30 -39.86 27.41 -69.89
CA ASN A 30 -38.74 27.89 -69.07
C ASN A 30 -39.15 28.18 -67.62
N ILE A 31 -40.35 28.75 -67.40
CA ILE A 31 -40.85 29.03 -66.05
C ILE A 31 -41.17 27.72 -65.32
N VAL A 32 -41.87 26.79 -65.96
CA VAL A 32 -42.24 25.50 -65.35
C VAL A 32 -41.00 24.63 -65.10
N GLY A 33 -40.10 24.51 -66.07
CA GLY A 33 -38.86 23.75 -65.93
C GLY A 33 -37.88 24.35 -64.92
N GLY A 34 -37.74 25.67 -64.90
CA GLY A 34 -36.75 26.35 -64.05
C GLY A 34 -37.22 26.60 -62.61
N ALA A 35 -38.48 26.96 -62.39
CA ALA A 35 -38.98 27.36 -61.07
C ALA A 35 -39.84 26.31 -60.36
N VAL A 36 -40.50 25.41 -61.10
CA VAL A 36 -41.40 24.39 -60.54
C VAL A 36 -40.73 23.01 -60.56
N GLY A 37 -40.21 22.59 -61.72
CA GLY A 37 -39.30 21.44 -61.86
C GLY A 37 -39.81 20.09 -61.37
N TYR A 38 -41.12 19.91 -61.15
CA TYR A 38 -41.66 18.65 -60.63
C TYR A 38 -41.52 17.51 -61.67
N PRO A 39 -40.98 16.34 -61.30
CA PRO A 39 -40.80 15.21 -62.23
C PRO A 39 -42.13 14.62 -62.72
N GLY A 40 -43.18 14.70 -61.89
CA GLY A 40 -44.52 14.19 -62.18
C GLY A 40 -45.45 14.52 -61.02
N HIS A 41 -46.11 15.67 -61.05
CA HIS A 41 -46.99 16.13 -59.97
C HIS A 41 -48.30 16.71 -60.52
N TRP A 42 -49.38 16.57 -59.77
CA TRP A 42 -50.69 17.11 -60.13
C TRP A 42 -51.03 18.34 -59.28
N SER A 43 -51.86 19.22 -59.83
CA SER A 43 -52.45 20.33 -59.09
C SER A 43 -53.93 20.51 -59.44
N ARG A 44 -54.72 20.94 -58.45
CA ARG A 44 -56.16 21.24 -58.60
C ARG A 44 -57.02 20.07 -59.07
N ILE A 45 -56.53 18.83 -58.95
CA ILE A 45 -57.28 17.63 -59.31
C ILE A 45 -57.97 17.03 -58.08
N THR A 46 -59.21 16.58 -58.29
CA THR A 46 -59.98 15.75 -57.37
C THR A 46 -60.49 14.53 -58.12
N VAL A 47 -60.67 13.43 -57.39
CA VAL A 47 -61.17 12.17 -57.94
C VAL A 47 -62.43 11.80 -57.16
N SER A 48 -63.53 11.59 -57.89
CA SER A 48 -64.84 11.30 -57.31
C SER A 48 -65.51 10.13 -58.01
N GLU A 49 -66.25 9.32 -57.26
CA GLU A 49 -67.08 8.26 -57.83
C GLU A 49 -68.28 8.84 -58.56
N SER A 50 -68.54 8.38 -59.79
CA SER A 50 -69.71 8.79 -60.59
C SER A 50 -70.71 7.67 -60.78
N SER A 51 -70.26 6.41 -60.75
CA SER A 51 -71.07 5.21 -60.62
C SER A 51 -70.23 4.07 -60.05
N ALA A 52 -70.84 2.93 -59.74
CA ALA A 52 -70.17 1.77 -59.16
C ALA A 52 -68.94 1.28 -59.97
N SER A 53 -68.88 1.54 -61.28
CA SER A 53 -67.73 1.18 -62.13
C SER A 53 -67.01 2.36 -62.77
N VAL A 54 -67.45 3.60 -62.54
CA VAL A 54 -66.90 4.80 -63.20
C VAL A 54 -66.44 5.83 -62.18
N VAL A 55 -65.17 6.22 -62.29
CA VAL A 55 -64.55 7.28 -61.50
C VAL A 55 -64.29 8.49 -62.40
N THR A 56 -64.62 9.68 -61.92
CA THR A 56 -64.39 10.94 -62.64
C THR A 56 -63.23 11.70 -62.02
N ILE A 57 -62.30 12.12 -62.88
CA ILE A 57 -61.20 13.02 -62.52
C ILE A 57 -61.61 14.44 -62.92
N SER A 58 -61.57 15.39 -61.98
CA SER A 58 -61.91 16.79 -62.24
C SER A 58 -60.88 17.47 -63.15
N ALA A 59 -61.28 18.61 -63.72
CA ALA A 59 -60.35 19.52 -64.39
C ALA A 59 -59.19 19.90 -63.45
N GLY A 60 -58.00 20.11 -64.01
CA GLY A 60 -56.77 20.38 -63.27
C GLY A 60 -55.54 20.30 -64.17
N GLN A 61 -54.35 20.22 -63.57
CA GLN A 61 -53.09 20.30 -64.31
C GLN A 61 -52.09 19.23 -63.88
N LEU A 62 -51.32 18.74 -64.84
CA LEU A 62 -50.19 17.85 -64.65
C LEU A 62 -48.89 18.59 -64.98
N PHE A 63 -47.96 18.59 -64.03
CA PHE A 63 -46.57 19.00 -64.20
C PHE A 63 -45.73 17.76 -64.48
N ALA A 64 -45.06 17.72 -65.63
CA ALA A 64 -44.13 16.65 -65.98
C ALA A 64 -42.85 17.25 -66.56
N GLY A 65 -41.87 17.46 -65.67
CA GLY A 65 -40.62 18.15 -65.98
C GLY A 65 -40.87 19.59 -66.39
N GLU A 66 -40.49 19.93 -67.62
CA GLU A 66 -40.59 21.29 -68.17
C GLU A 66 -41.96 21.59 -68.81
N LYS A 67 -42.83 20.57 -68.90
CA LYS A 67 -44.11 20.69 -69.60
C LYS A 67 -45.29 20.69 -68.64
N LEU A 68 -46.22 21.59 -68.93
CA LEU A 68 -47.55 21.65 -68.31
C LEU A 68 -48.55 20.99 -69.26
N TYR A 69 -49.41 20.13 -68.71
CA TYR A 69 -50.53 19.51 -69.40
C TYR A 69 -51.81 19.82 -68.66
N ASP A 70 -52.86 20.19 -69.38
CA ASP A 70 -54.14 20.58 -68.81
C ASP A 70 -55.20 19.49 -69.02
N ILE A 71 -56.08 19.35 -68.03
CA ILE A 71 -57.33 18.60 -68.11
C ILE A 71 -58.45 19.63 -68.19
N ASP A 72 -58.95 19.88 -69.41
CA ASP A 72 -59.91 20.96 -69.69
C ASP A 72 -61.31 20.71 -69.10
N GLY A 73 -61.65 19.45 -68.81
CA GLY A 73 -62.96 19.07 -68.30
C GLY A 73 -62.95 17.72 -67.58
N PRO A 74 -64.02 17.40 -66.83
CA PRO A 74 -64.10 16.15 -66.08
C PRO A 74 -63.95 14.95 -67.02
N THR A 75 -63.00 14.06 -66.71
CA THR A 75 -62.73 12.86 -67.51
C THR A 75 -63.23 11.64 -66.76
N ALA A 76 -64.22 10.97 -67.33
CA ALA A 76 -64.75 9.71 -66.80
C ALA A 76 -63.85 8.54 -67.20
N VAL A 77 -63.47 7.72 -66.22
CA VAL A 77 -62.62 6.54 -66.37
C VAL A 77 -63.44 5.32 -65.99
N ASP A 78 -63.64 4.43 -66.96
CA ASP A 78 -64.35 3.18 -66.76
C ASP A 78 -63.41 2.09 -66.20
N LEU A 79 -63.78 1.57 -65.04
CA LEU A 79 -63.06 0.53 -64.29
C LEU A 79 -63.75 -0.84 -64.37
N GLN A 80 -64.84 -0.98 -65.14
CA GLN A 80 -65.61 -2.23 -65.23
C GLN A 80 -64.75 -3.44 -65.62
N SER A 81 -63.80 -3.25 -66.55
CA SER A 81 -62.87 -4.31 -66.97
C SER A 81 -61.83 -4.73 -65.92
N ARG A 82 -61.75 -4.01 -64.79
CA ARG A 82 -60.76 -4.19 -63.72
C ARG A 82 -61.39 -4.66 -62.40
N LEU A 83 -62.70 -4.92 -62.38
CA LEU A 83 -63.37 -5.51 -61.22
C LEU A 83 -62.93 -6.96 -61.03
N PRO A 84 -62.67 -7.42 -59.79
CA PRO A 84 -62.36 -8.81 -59.52
C PRO A 84 -63.56 -9.72 -59.84
N VAL A 85 -63.29 -10.87 -60.44
CA VAL A 85 -64.34 -11.85 -60.84
C VAL A 85 -64.86 -12.65 -59.65
N ILE A 86 -64.06 -12.75 -58.57
CA ILE A 86 -64.39 -13.46 -57.33
C ILE A 86 -64.93 -12.44 -56.32
N GLU A 87 -66.11 -12.69 -55.76
CA GLU A 87 -66.86 -11.73 -54.92
C GLU A 87 -66.14 -11.33 -53.61
N THR A 88 -65.25 -12.19 -53.10
CA THR A 88 -64.46 -11.94 -51.88
C THR A 88 -63.13 -11.21 -52.12
N ASP A 89 -62.71 -11.05 -53.38
CA ASP A 89 -61.42 -10.44 -53.71
C ASP A 89 -61.56 -8.92 -53.89
N LEU A 90 -60.49 -8.22 -53.51
CA LEU A 90 -60.34 -6.79 -53.70
C LEU A 90 -59.14 -6.50 -54.61
N VAL A 91 -59.12 -5.35 -55.28
CA VAL A 91 -58.01 -4.92 -56.16
C VAL A 91 -57.72 -3.43 -55.96
N TRP A 92 -56.45 -3.07 -55.73
CA TRP A 92 -56.01 -1.68 -55.83
C TRP A 92 -55.71 -1.30 -57.27
N VAL A 93 -56.22 -0.15 -57.69
CA VAL A 93 -56.01 0.44 -59.00
C VAL A 93 -55.37 1.82 -58.84
N ALA A 94 -54.27 2.06 -59.54
CA ALA A 94 -53.65 3.38 -59.66
C ALA A 94 -54.25 4.14 -60.84
N LEU A 95 -54.67 5.38 -60.58
CA LEU A 95 -54.98 6.35 -61.63
C LEU A 95 -53.73 7.18 -61.92
N LEU A 96 -53.12 6.93 -63.08
CA LEU A 96 -51.91 7.58 -63.56
C LEU A 96 -52.26 8.64 -64.59
N LEU A 97 -51.63 9.80 -64.49
CA LEU A 97 -51.72 10.83 -65.51
C LEU A 97 -50.48 10.80 -66.39
N ARG A 98 -50.69 10.74 -67.70
CA ARG A 98 -49.64 10.86 -68.72
C ARG A 98 -49.94 12.00 -69.66
N GLY A 99 -48.94 12.84 -69.91
CA GLY A 99 -49.05 13.91 -70.89
C GLY A 99 -49.25 13.36 -72.30
N ALA A 100 -50.16 13.97 -73.04
CA ALA A 100 -50.43 13.72 -74.44
C ALA A 100 -50.47 15.05 -75.19
N ILE A 101 -50.31 14.98 -76.51
CA ILE A 101 -50.43 16.14 -77.38
C ILE A 101 -51.64 15.87 -78.27
N LEU A 102 -52.63 16.77 -78.22
CA LEU A 102 -53.77 16.75 -79.13
C LEU A 102 -53.62 17.91 -80.12
N VAL A 103 -53.91 17.61 -81.38
CA VAL A 103 -53.93 18.60 -82.46
C VAL A 103 -55.37 18.75 -82.89
N ASP A 104 -55.96 19.90 -82.58
CA ASP A 104 -57.32 20.24 -82.99
C ASP A 104 -57.27 20.71 -84.46
N GLN A 105 -57.96 19.97 -85.32
CA GLN A 105 -58.06 20.23 -86.75
C GLN A 105 -59.33 21.03 -87.06
N ALA A 106 -59.23 21.97 -87.99
CA ALA A 106 -60.39 22.72 -88.48
C ALA A 106 -60.47 22.62 -90.01
N GLN A 107 -61.69 22.70 -90.54
CA GLN A 107 -61.90 22.88 -91.98
C GLN A 107 -61.57 24.32 -92.35
N VAL A 108 -60.59 24.49 -93.23
CA VAL A 108 -60.08 25.80 -93.60
C VAL A 108 -60.01 25.88 -95.11
N THR A 109 -60.58 26.97 -95.63
CA THR A 109 -60.54 27.30 -97.05
C THR A 109 -59.09 27.49 -97.48
N THR A 110 -58.62 26.63 -98.37
CA THR A 110 -57.23 26.58 -98.83
C THR A 110 -57.21 26.79 -100.35
N LEU A 111 -56.29 27.63 -100.82
CA LEU A 111 -56.05 27.83 -102.27
C LEU A 111 -55.34 26.60 -102.84
N ILE A 112 -55.91 26.00 -103.89
CA ILE A 112 -55.33 24.84 -104.59
C ILE A 112 -54.51 25.30 -105.80
N ASP A 113 -54.93 26.39 -106.43
CA ASP A 113 -54.24 27.06 -107.53
C ASP A 113 -54.07 28.54 -107.19
N VAL A 114 -52.81 28.99 -107.12
CA VAL A 114 -52.43 30.35 -106.70
C VAL A 114 -52.76 31.39 -107.77
N ASP A 115 -52.78 30.99 -109.05
CA ASP A 115 -52.98 31.92 -110.17
C ASP A 115 -54.46 32.01 -110.60
N ALA A 116 -55.30 31.00 -110.31
CA ALA A 116 -56.73 30.99 -110.63
C ALA A 116 -57.66 31.37 -109.45
N GLY A 117 -57.15 31.40 -108.22
CA GLY A 117 -57.92 31.78 -107.02
C GLY A 117 -58.96 30.74 -106.57
N GLU A 118 -58.85 29.50 -107.04
CA GLU A 118 -59.76 28.41 -106.70
C GLU A 118 -59.47 27.87 -105.29
N THR A 119 -60.52 27.71 -104.49
CA THR A 119 -60.41 27.28 -103.10
C THR A 119 -61.18 26.01 -102.81
N ASP A 120 -60.61 25.12 -102.00
CA ASP A 120 -61.27 23.94 -101.45
C ASP A 120 -61.19 23.91 -99.92
N LEU A 121 -62.15 23.24 -99.30
CA LEU A 121 -62.20 23.04 -97.86
C LEU A 121 -61.35 21.84 -97.48
N GLN A 122 -60.15 22.09 -97.00
CA GLN A 122 -59.25 21.05 -96.51
C GLN A 122 -59.20 21.04 -94.98
N LEU A 123 -59.13 19.85 -94.41
CA LEU A 123 -58.87 19.67 -92.99
C LEU A 123 -57.41 20.03 -92.71
N ARG A 124 -57.16 21.03 -91.86
CA ARG A 124 -55.80 21.43 -91.46
C ARG A 124 -55.69 21.57 -89.95
N ASP A 125 -54.50 21.25 -89.45
CA ASP A 125 -54.11 21.41 -88.06
C ASP A 125 -54.10 22.91 -87.70
N LYS A 126 -54.80 23.31 -86.62
CA LYS A 126 -54.90 24.72 -86.22
C LYS A 126 -54.37 25.00 -84.83
N THR A 127 -54.61 24.11 -83.87
CA THR A 127 -54.17 24.32 -82.49
C THR A 127 -53.57 23.03 -81.95
N GLN A 128 -52.38 23.14 -81.36
CA GLN A 128 -51.77 22.05 -80.60
C GLN A 128 -51.96 22.36 -79.12
N ARG A 129 -52.54 21.42 -78.37
CA ARG A 129 -52.68 21.53 -76.91
C ARG A 129 -52.06 20.34 -76.19
N HIS A 130 -51.49 20.62 -75.03
CA HIS A 130 -50.97 19.62 -74.11
C HIS A 130 -52.12 19.11 -73.24
N SER A 131 -52.66 17.95 -73.57
CA SER A 131 -53.73 17.33 -72.81
C SER A 131 -53.19 16.21 -71.92
N VAL A 132 -53.99 15.75 -70.97
CA VAL A 132 -53.64 14.57 -70.17
C VAL A 132 -54.46 13.37 -70.62
N SER A 133 -53.79 12.23 -70.69
CA SER A 133 -54.41 10.90 -70.80
C SER A 133 -54.35 10.21 -69.44
N VAL A 134 -55.45 9.55 -69.07
CA VAL A 134 -55.52 8.77 -67.83
C VAL A 134 -55.23 7.32 -68.15
N VAL A 135 -54.21 6.77 -67.50
CA VAL A 135 -53.85 5.35 -67.62
C VAL A 135 -54.18 4.67 -66.31
N VAL A 136 -54.86 3.53 -66.42
CA VAL A 136 -55.29 2.72 -65.28
C VAL A 136 -54.36 1.54 -65.16
N GLN A 137 -53.69 1.42 -64.02
CA GLN A 137 -52.83 0.28 -63.70
C GLN A 137 -53.41 -0.48 -62.50
N ALA A 138 -53.73 -1.76 -62.69
CA ALA A 138 -54.28 -2.60 -61.64
C ALA A 138 -53.16 -3.39 -60.92
N GLY A 139 -53.32 -3.58 -59.61
CA GLY A 139 -52.55 -4.52 -58.81
C GLY A 139 -53.05 -5.96 -58.95
N ILE A 140 -52.58 -6.83 -58.06
CA ILE A 140 -52.98 -8.23 -58.01
C ILE A 140 -54.25 -8.36 -57.14
N ALA A 141 -55.25 -9.09 -57.64
CA ALA A 141 -56.49 -9.36 -56.90
C ALA A 141 -56.26 -10.38 -55.77
N GLY A 142 -56.89 -10.14 -54.63
CA GLY A 142 -56.91 -11.09 -53.52
C GLY A 142 -57.63 -10.55 -52.28
N PRO A 143 -57.74 -11.35 -51.21
CA PRO A 143 -58.41 -10.95 -49.97
C PRO A 143 -57.64 -9.87 -49.18
N THR A 144 -56.36 -9.66 -49.50
CA THR A 144 -55.54 -8.56 -48.99
C THR A 144 -54.74 -7.98 -50.15
N PRO A 145 -55.30 -7.07 -50.94
CA PRO A 145 -54.67 -6.61 -52.17
C PRO A 145 -53.47 -5.70 -51.89
N GLU A 146 -52.42 -5.88 -52.69
CA GLU A 146 -51.28 -4.97 -52.72
C GLU A 146 -51.45 -3.90 -53.80
N ARG A 147 -50.89 -2.71 -53.56
CA ARG A 147 -50.91 -1.62 -54.55
C ARG A 147 -49.94 -1.93 -55.70
N PRO A 148 -50.29 -1.63 -56.96
CA PRO A 148 -49.38 -1.84 -58.07
C PRO A 148 -48.12 -0.97 -57.94
N THR A 149 -46.97 -1.50 -58.37
CA THR A 149 -45.72 -0.75 -58.43
C THR A 149 -45.79 0.26 -59.59
N VAL A 150 -45.58 1.54 -59.29
CA VAL A 150 -45.59 2.64 -60.27
C VAL A 150 -44.17 3.19 -60.39
N ALA A 151 -43.74 3.51 -61.61
CA ALA A 151 -42.41 4.07 -61.84
C ALA A 151 -42.30 5.50 -61.29
N ALA A 152 -41.10 5.89 -60.83
CA ALA A 152 -40.87 7.19 -60.17
C ALA A 152 -41.11 8.42 -61.07
N ASN A 153 -41.19 8.24 -62.40
CA ASN A 153 -41.48 9.28 -63.38
C ASN A 153 -42.99 9.40 -63.72
N GLU A 154 -43.85 8.59 -63.11
CA GLU A 154 -45.29 8.61 -63.36
C GLU A 154 -46.06 9.30 -62.23
N CYS A 155 -47.03 10.12 -62.62
CA CYS A 155 -47.84 10.87 -61.67
C CYS A 155 -49.09 10.07 -61.26
N VAL A 156 -49.03 9.47 -60.07
CA VAL A 156 -50.22 8.89 -59.40
C VAL A 156 -51.09 10.01 -58.82
N VAL A 157 -52.38 10.03 -59.18
CA VAL A 157 -53.37 10.95 -58.61
C VAL A 157 -54.08 10.34 -57.42
N ALA A 158 -54.57 9.12 -57.59
CA ALA A 158 -55.32 8.42 -56.56
C ALA A 158 -55.14 6.90 -56.68
N TRP A 159 -55.28 6.24 -55.54
CA TRP A 159 -55.45 4.81 -55.40
C TRP A 159 -56.93 4.51 -55.19
N VAL A 160 -57.51 3.69 -56.05
CA VAL A 160 -58.91 3.27 -56.00
C VAL A 160 -58.97 1.80 -55.63
N LEU A 161 -59.69 1.46 -54.56
CA LEU A 161 -59.97 0.09 -54.16
C LEU A 161 -61.26 -0.36 -54.84
N LEU A 162 -61.20 -1.47 -55.55
CA LEU A 162 -62.33 -2.10 -56.23
C LEU A 162 -62.70 -3.42 -55.54
N SER A 163 -64.01 -3.63 -55.37
CA SER A 163 -64.63 -4.89 -54.96
C SER A 163 -65.41 -5.49 -56.14
N GLY A 164 -65.90 -6.73 -56.02
CA GLY A 164 -66.77 -7.35 -57.04
C GLY A 164 -68.06 -6.55 -57.34
N ASN A 165 -68.47 -5.66 -56.44
CA ASN A 165 -69.67 -4.83 -56.56
C ASN A 165 -69.39 -3.40 -57.05
N GLY A 166 -68.13 -2.99 -57.19
CA GLY A 166 -67.75 -1.65 -57.63
C GLY A 166 -66.68 -0.97 -56.78
N VAL A 167 -66.58 0.35 -56.89
CA VAL A 167 -65.63 1.20 -56.15
C VAL A 167 -65.96 1.19 -54.65
N GLU A 168 -64.98 0.84 -53.82
CA GLU A 168 -65.13 0.78 -52.37
C GLU A 168 -64.46 1.96 -51.64
N GLN A 169 -63.27 2.36 -52.10
CA GLN A 169 -62.52 3.46 -51.50
C GLN A 169 -61.69 4.22 -52.54
N ILE A 170 -61.71 5.55 -52.47
CA ILE A 170 -60.81 6.42 -53.25
C ILE A 170 -59.87 7.14 -52.29
N SER A 171 -58.55 7.00 -52.51
CA SER A 171 -57.50 7.63 -51.71
C SER A 171 -56.56 8.47 -52.58
N MET A 172 -56.61 9.80 -52.44
CA MET A 172 -55.74 10.71 -53.17
C MET A 172 -54.26 10.56 -52.74
N TYR A 173 -53.35 10.49 -53.70
CA TYR A 173 -51.92 10.37 -53.46
C TYR A 173 -51.26 11.75 -53.28
N GLN A 174 -51.23 12.21 -52.03
CA GLN A 174 -50.70 13.53 -51.65
C GLN A 174 -49.21 13.77 -51.97
N PRO A 175 -48.30 12.77 -51.97
CA PRO A 175 -46.90 13.02 -52.29
C PRO A 175 -46.65 13.59 -53.69
N HIS A 176 -47.48 13.27 -54.67
CA HIS A 176 -47.41 13.85 -56.02
C HIS A 176 -48.25 15.12 -56.19
N ARG A 177 -48.82 15.68 -55.11
CA ARG A 177 -49.49 16.97 -55.18
C ARG A 177 -48.44 18.08 -55.21
N ALA A 178 -48.52 18.95 -56.22
CA ALA A 178 -47.74 20.18 -56.25
C ALA A 178 -48.13 21.07 -55.07
N LYS A 179 -47.14 21.43 -54.23
CA LYS A 179 -47.33 22.30 -53.07
C LYS A 179 -47.12 23.75 -53.47
N THR A 180 -47.86 24.66 -52.83
CA THR A 180 -47.66 26.09 -53.05
C THR A 180 -46.44 26.58 -52.26
N LEU A 181 -45.80 27.66 -52.72
CA LEU A 181 -44.69 28.29 -51.99
C LEU A 181 -45.09 28.72 -50.57
N TYR A 182 -46.35 29.15 -50.39
CA TYR A 182 -46.91 29.49 -49.09
C TYR A 182 -46.93 28.30 -48.10
N GLU A 183 -47.31 27.11 -48.58
CA GLU A 183 -47.28 25.89 -47.75
C GLU A 183 -45.84 25.48 -47.38
N VAL A 184 -44.87 25.75 -48.26
CA VAL A 184 -43.45 25.45 -48.02
C VAL A 184 -42.84 26.43 -47.00
N GLU A 185 -43.13 27.72 -47.13
CA GLU A 185 -42.67 28.77 -46.21
C GLU A 185 -43.15 28.51 -44.78
N ALA A 186 -44.43 28.20 -44.60
CA ALA A 186 -44.99 27.88 -43.29
C ALA A 186 -44.27 26.70 -42.60
N ARG A 187 -43.83 25.70 -43.36
CA ARG A 187 -43.04 24.59 -42.82
C ARG A 187 -41.63 25.02 -42.43
N LEU A 188 -41.02 25.91 -43.20
CA LEU A 188 -39.68 26.41 -42.92
C LEU A 188 -39.65 27.23 -41.62
N THR A 189 -40.62 28.11 -41.41
CA THR A 189 -40.75 28.90 -40.16
C THR A 189 -40.78 28.01 -38.91
N ILE A 190 -41.51 26.89 -38.96
CA ILE A 190 -41.60 25.95 -37.84
C ILE A 190 -40.23 25.32 -37.54
N VAL A 191 -39.45 25.00 -38.57
CA VAL A 191 -38.11 24.43 -38.42
C VAL A 191 -37.16 25.46 -37.80
N GLU A 192 -37.21 26.71 -38.25
CA GLU A 192 -36.38 27.80 -37.73
C GLU A 192 -36.65 28.06 -36.24
N VAL A 193 -37.91 28.06 -35.81
CA VAL A 193 -38.28 28.21 -34.39
C VAL A 193 -37.68 27.08 -33.54
N ARG A 194 -37.77 25.83 -33.99
CA ARG A 194 -37.19 24.69 -33.28
C ARG A 194 -35.67 24.76 -33.18
N LEU A 195 -35.00 25.28 -34.22
CA LEU A 195 -33.56 25.49 -34.19
C LEU A 195 -33.14 26.56 -33.17
N ALA A 196 -33.94 27.61 -33.00
CA ALA A 196 -33.71 28.63 -31.98
C ALA A 196 -33.83 28.06 -30.55
N GLU A 197 -34.85 27.23 -30.29
CA GLU A 197 -35.02 26.54 -29.00
C GLU A 197 -33.85 25.61 -28.68
N LEU A 198 -33.40 24.81 -29.66
CA LEU A 198 -32.24 23.92 -29.53
C LEU A 198 -30.96 24.69 -29.17
N ALA A 199 -30.72 25.84 -29.83
CA ALA A 199 -29.56 26.67 -29.55
C ALA A 199 -29.55 27.17 -28.08
N GLN A 200 -30.72 27.53 -27.54
CA GLN A 200 -30.86 27.97 -26.15
C GLN A 200 -30.59 26.83 -25.16
N SER A 201 -31.11 25.62 -25.42
CA SER A 201 -30.84 24.45 -24.55
C SER A 201 -29.35 24.07 -24.54
N ILE A 202 -28.67 24.13 -25.69
CA ILE A 202 -27.23 23.84 -25.79
C ILE A 202 -26.41 24.84 -24.96
N ALA A 203 -26.78 26.12 -24.97
CA ALA A 203 -26.13 27.15 -24.16
C ALA A 203 -26.28 26.88 -22.64
N SER A 204 -27.46 26.41 -22.20
CA SER A 204 -27.69 26.02 -20.81
C SER A 204 -26.85 24.81 -20.40
N ILE A 205 -26.85 23.75 -21.22
CA ILE A 205 -26.06 22.54 -20.95
C ILE A 205 -24.57 22.86 -20.80
N ARG A 206 -24.03 23.79 -21.61
CA ARG A 206 -22.64 24.22 -21.48
C ARG A 206 -22.36 24.90 -20.13
N THR A 207 -23.32 25.66 -19.61
CA THR A 207 -23.22 26.32 -18.31
C THR A 207 -23.28 25.30 -17.17
N ASP A 208 -24.19 24.33 -17.27
CA ASP A 208 -24.33 23.24 -16.28
C ASP A 208 -23.12 22.30 -16.30
N LEU A 209 -22.54 22.02 -17.46
CA LEU A 209 -21.31 21.25 -17.56
C LEU A 209 -20.14 21.96 -16.86
N ASN A 210 -20.04 23.28 -17.00
CA ASN A 210 -19.02 24.07 -16.31
C ASN A 210 -19.21 24.09 -14.79
N SER A 211 -20.46 24.12 -14.30
CA SER A 211 -20.75 24.09 -12.86
C SER A 211 -20.49 22.70 -12.27
N VAL A 212 -20.84 21.62 -12.98
CA VAL A 212 -20.52 20.23 -12.58
C VAL A 212 -19.01 20.00 -12.56
N ALA A 213 -18.27 20.47 -13.58
CA ALA A 213 -16.81 20.38 -13.60
C ALA A 213 -16.16 21.16 -12.44
N ALA A 214 -16.74 22.29 -12.03
CA ALA A 214 -16.29 23.03 -10.85
C ALA A 214 -16.59 22.29 -9.53
N ALA A 215 -17.78 21.69 -9.41
CA ALA A 215 -18.18 20.92 -8.22
C ALA A 215 -17.35 19.64 -8.05
N GLN A 216 -16.98 18.96 -9.14
CA GLN A 216 -16.17 17.74 -9.10
C GLN A 216 -14.74 18.00 -8.59
N ARG A 217 -14.17 19.19 -8.84
CA ARG A 217 -12.89 19.62 -8.24
C ARG A 217 -12.98 19.90 -6.74
N GLN A 218 -14.17 20.13 -6.20
CA GLN A 218 -14.41 20.43 -4.78
C GLN A 218 -14.85 19.22 -3.95
N ALA A 219 -15.33 18.13 -4.56
CA ALA A 219 -16.01 17.03 -3.86
C ALA A 219 -15.14 16.25 -2.86
N VAL A 220 -13.82 16.29 -2.99
CA VAL A 220 -12.90 15.79 -1.96
C VAL A 220 -11.80 16.82 -1.75
N ARG A 221 -11.79 17.43 -0.57
CA ARG A 221 -10.71 18.31 -0.17
C ARG A 221 -9.42 17.49 -0.13
N GLN A 222 -8.46 17.84 -0.98
CA GLN A 222 -7.25 17.05 -1.19
C GLN A 222 -6.47 16.83 0.12
N ASP A 223 -6.49 17.80 1.03
CA ASP A 223 -5.89 17.70 2.35
C ASP A 223 -6.53 16.62 3.24
N VAL A 224 -7.87 16.50 3.23
CA VAL A 224 -8.59 15.48 4.00
C VAL A 224 -8.31 14.08 3.43
N PHE A 225 -8.30 13.94 2.11
CA PHE A 225 -7.96 12.65 1.48
C PHE A 225 -6.52 12.23 1.81
N GLN A 226 -5.59 13.18 1.84
CA GLN A 226 -4.20 12.91 2.18
C GLN A 226 -4.02 12.50 3.66
N GLN A 227 -4.78 13.12 4.58
CA GLN A 227 -4.84 12.67 5.98
C GLN A 227 -5.36 11.24 6.06
N LEU A 228 -6.46 10.93 5.34
CA LEU A 228 -7.01 9.57 5.31
C LEU A 228 -6.03 8.54 4.72
N VAL A 229 -5.36 8.86 3.61
CA VAL A 229 -4.35 7.97 3.00
C VAL A 229 -3.23 7.68 3.99
N ARG A 230 -2.77 8.69 4.73
CA ARG A 230 -1.74 8.56 5.75
C ARG A 230 -2.19 7.65 6.90
N ASP A 231 -3.39 7.86 7.43
CA ASP A 231 -3.93 7.07 8.54
C ASP A 231 -4.13 5.61 8.12
N VAL A 232 -4.68 5.37 6.92
CA VAL A 232 -4.85 4.02 6.35
C VAL A 232 -3.49 3.35 6.13
N ALA A 233 -2.50 4.09 5.63
CA ALA A 233 -1.16 3.55 5.41
C ALA A 233 -0.48 3.15 6.72
N ALA A 234 -0.61 3.95 7.78
CA ALA A 234 -0.11 3.62 9.11
C ALA A 234 -0.82 2.39 9.72
N GLN A 235 -2.16 2.32 9.60
CA GLN A 235 -2.93 1.16 10.07
C GLN A 235 -2.58 -0.13 9.31
N ARG A 236 -2.25 -0.05 8.03
CA ARG A 236 -1.79 -1.20 7.25
C ARG A 236 -0.49 -1.76 7.79
N VAL A 237 0.49 -0.90 8.10
CA VAL A 237 1.76 -1.34 8.71
C VAL A 237 1.49 -2.01 10.06
N ALA A 238 0.58 -1.44 10.87
CA ALA A 238 0.22 -2.02 12.16
C ALA A 238 -0.47 -3.39 12.07
N THR A 239 -1.27 -3.62 11.02
CA THR A 239 -2.03 -4.86 10.83
C THR A 239 -1.33 -5.90 9.95
N ARG A 240 -0.19 -5.54 9.35
CA ARG A 240 0.62 -6.40 8.46
C ARG A 240 -0.18 -7.03 7.30
N VAL A 241 -1.16 -6.29 6.79
CA VAL A 241 -2.05 -6.78 5.72
C VAL A 241 -1.44 -6.53 4.35
N LEU A 242 -1.33 -7.59 3.54
CA LEU A 242 -0.96 -7.58 2.12
C LEU A 242 0.38 -6.86 1.85
N GLU A 243 1.43 -7.14 2.64
CA GLU A 243 2.72 -6.44 2.58
C GLU A 243 3.41 -6.52 1.21
N LEU A 244 3.18 -7.59 0.44
CA LEU A 244 3.82 -7.84 -0.86
C LEU A 244 3.06 -7.25 -2.06
N GLU A 245 1.86 -6.69 -1.89
CA GLU A 245 1.09 -6.13 -3.00
C GLU A 245 1.52 -4.70 -3.34
N PRO A 246 1.83 -4.39 -4.62
CA PRO A 246 2.09 -3.02 -5.07
C PRO A 246 0.88 -2.12 -4.81
N ARG A 247 1.14 -0.92 -4.27
CA ARG A 247 0.11 0.08 -3.96
C ARG A 247 0.61 1.46 -4.35
N ALA A 248 -0.32 2.34 -4.65
CA ALA A 248 -0.03 3.74 -4.96
C ALA A 248 0.62 4.50 -3.79
N TYR A 249 0.71 3.93 -2.60
CA TYR A 249 1.34 4.55 -1.45
C TYR A 249 2.24 3.57 -0.68
N LYS A 250 3.28 4.11 -0.04
CA LYS A 250 4.14 3.41 0.92
C LYS A 250 4.36 4.33 2.13
N PHE A 251 4.06 3.80 3.31
CA PHE A 251 4.38 4.43 4.58
C PHE A 251 5.48 3.62 5.25
N ASP A 252 6.48 4.32 5.78
CA ASP A 252 7.57 3.73 6.55
C ASP A 252 7.78 4.53 7.84
N PRO A 253 7.70 3.89 9.02
CA PRO A 253 7.93 4.56 10.30
C PRO A 253 9.43 4.76 10.63
N ALA A 254 10.35 4.43 9.72
CA ALA A 254 11.80 4.55 9.89
C ALA A 254 12.36 3.86 11.14
N LEU A 255 11.77 2.72 11.51
CA LEU A 255 12.20 1.89 12.66
C LEU A 255 13.12 0.74 12.25
N GLN A 256 12.95 0.23 11.03
CA GLN A 256 13.69 -0.90 10.48
C GLN A 256 14.45 -0.49 9.23
N THR A 257 15.49 -1.26 8.92
CA THR A 257 16.40 -1.03 7.80
C THR A 257 15.86 -1.56 6.46
N ASP A 258 14.69 -2.20 6.44
CA ASP A 258 14.16 -2.98 5.32
C ASP A 258 13.64 -2.13 4.16
N ALA A 259 13.20 -0.89 4.41
CA ALA A 259 12.70 0.02 3.39
C ALA A 259 13.80 0.90 2.74
N TRP A 260 15.06 0.71 3.13
CA TRP A 260 16.15 1.64 2.89
C TRP A 260 17.33 0.99 2.16
N ASN A 261 17.87 1.69 1.16
CA ASN A 261 18.94 1.19 0.31
C ASN A 261 20.32 1.54 0.87
N PHE A 262 20.80 0.74 1.84
CA PHE A 262 22.15 0.89 2.41
C PHE A 262 23.28 0.66 1.39
N GLY A 263 23.00 -0.03 0.28
CA GLY A 263 23.97 -0.25 -0.81
C GLY A 263 24.13 0.95 -1.74
N HIS A 264 23.32 2.00 -1.58
CA HIS A 264 23.39 3.17 -2.42
C HIS A 264 24.70 3.95 -2.18
N SER A 265 25.43 4.29 -3.26
CA SER A 265 26.76 4.92 -3.16
C SER A 265 26.83 6.23 -2.37
N ASN A 266 25.72 6.98 -2.33
CA ASN A 266 25.60 8.23 -1.59
C ASN A 266 24.88 8.05 -0.24
N TRP A 267 24.68 6.81 0.24
CA TRP A 267 24.04 6.57 1.53
C TRP A 267 24.91 7.12 2.67
N VAL A 268 24.36 8.08 3.40
CA VAL A 268 25.00 8.76 4.53
C VAL A 268 23.93 9.01 5.60
N ALA A 269 23.32 7.95 6.10
CA ALA A 269 22.32 8.01 7.16
C ALA A 269 22.36 6.74 8.00
N ARG A 270 21.89 6.81 9.23
CA ARG A 270 21.58 5.62 10.05
C ARG A 270 20.08 5.53 10.26
N ILE A 271 19.57 4.31 10.31
CA ILE A 271 18.19 4.04 10.72
C ILE A 271 18.24 3.46 12.13
N ASP A 272 17.85 4.29 13.11
CA ASP A 272 17.92 3.95 14.53
C ASP A 272 16.82 4.74 15.27
N GLU A 273 15.63 4.15 15.35
CA GLU A 273 14.40 4.83 15.79
C GLU A 273 14.21 6.20 15.10
N GLY A 274 14.29 6.19 13.77
CA GLY A 274 14.25 7.37 12.90
C GLY A 274 15.43 7.44 11.92
N ILE A 275 15.29 8.31 10.92
CA ILE A 275 16.32 8.63 9.92
C ILE A 275 17.26 9.66 10.54
N ARG A 276 18.48 9.24 10.88
CA ARG A 276 19.46 10.06 11.60
C ARG A 276 20.75 10.25 10.82
N PHE A 277 21.55 11.22 11.25
CA PHE A 277 22.85 11.49 10.68
C PHE A 277 23.82 10.35 10.98
N GLU A 278 24.56 9.91 9.97
CA GLU A 278 25.60 8.90 10.14
C GLU A 278 26.78 9.43 10.99
N PHE A 279 27.60 8.55 11.54
CA PHE A 279 28.83 8.93 12.23
C PHE A 279 29.97 9.25 11.24
N THR A 280 30.62 10.40 11.41
CA THR A 280 31.86 10.77 10.69
C THR A 280 33.01 9.91 11.16
N THR A 281 33.06 9.72 12.48
CA THR A 281 34.06 8.95 13.17
C THR A 281 33.33 8.20 14.24
N PHE A 282 33.53 6.89 14.24
CA PHE A 282 32.97 5.97 15.20
C PHE A 282 34.11 5.13 15.73
N ARG A 283 34.17 4.95 17.04
CA ARG A 283 35.12 4.06 17.68
C ARG A 283 34.35 3.11 18.56
N ASP A 284 34.56 1.84 18.29
CA ASP A 284 34.09 0.74 19.09
C ASP A 284 35.30 0.07 19.76
N ALA A 285 35.28 0.01 21.09
CA ALA A 285 36.33 -0.55 21.91
C ALA A 285 35.75 -1.49 22.96
N GLN A 286 36.50 -2.55 23.31
CA GLN A 286 36.11 -3.43 24.40
C GLN A 286 36.14 -2.65 25.73
N LEU A 287 35.08 -2.81 26.51
CA LEU A 287 34.99 -2.25 27.86
C LEU A 287 35.93 -3.02 28.79
N ALA A 288 36.94 -2.34 29.34
CA ALA A 288 37.95 -2.94 30.20
C ALA A 288 38.22 -2.05 31.42
N LEU A 289 38.68 -2.67 32.51
CA LEU A 289 39.10 -1.94 33.71
C LEU A 289 40.39 -1.19 33.47
N LEU A 290 40.49 0.03 34.02
CA LEU A 290 41.73 0.81 34.00
C LEU A 290 42.86 0.09 34.74
N ASN A 291 42.49 -0.58 35.84
CA ASN A 291 43.38 -1.48 36.57
C ASN A 291 42.75 -2.87 36.63
N ALA A 292 43.29 -3.81 35.85
CA ALA A 292 42.80 -5.18 35.81
C ALA A 292 42.96 -5.94 37.15
N ALA A 293 43.84 -5.48 38.04
CA ALA A 293 44.10 -6.08 39.36
C ALA A 293 43.58 -5.21 40.52
N ASP A 294 42.49 -4.47 40.30
CA ASP A 294 41.86 -3.67 41.36
C ASP A 294 41.40 -4.58 42.52
N PRO A 295 41.89 -4.35 43.77
CA PRO A 295 41.55 -5.21 44.91
C PRO A 295 40.07 -5.14 45.32
N LEU A 296 39.34 -4.12 44.85
CA LEU A 296 37.93 -3.91 45.18
C LEU A 296 36.97 -4.80 44.38
N VAL A 297 37.46 -5.50 43.34
CA VAL A 297 36.64 -6.40 42.51
C VAL A 297 37.22 -7.81 42.46
N THR A 298 36.35 -8.76 42.20
CA THR A 298 36.72 -10.13 41.85
C THR A 298 36.17 -10.42 40.46
N ILE A 299 37.05 -10.85 39.54
CA ILE A 299 36.66 -11.31 38.21
C ILE A 299 36.77 -12.83 38.18
N ARG A 300 35.67 -13.54 37.91
CA ARG A 300 35.65 -14.99 37.66
C ARG A 300 34.94 -15.26 36.34
N GLU A 301 35.61 -15.96 35.42
CA GLU A 301 35.05 -16.32 34.10
C GLU A 301 34.38 -15.12 33.39
N SER A 302 35.12 -14.01 33.31
CA SER A 302 34.69 -12.73 32.74
C SER A 302 33.54 -12.02 33.46
N VAL A 303 33.02 -12.54 34.58
CA VAL A 303 32.05 -11.83 35.42
C VAL A 303 32.78 -11.02 36.47
N MET A 304 32.66 -9.70 36.40
CA MET A 304 33.14 -8.78 37.41
C MET A 304 32.06 -8.54 38.47
N LEU A 305 32.45 -8.76 39.72
CA LEU A 305 31.64 -8.52 40.92
C LEU A 305 32.44 -7.66 41.91
N PRO A 306 31.78 -6.89 42.79
CA PRO A 306 32.44 -6.36 43.98
C PRO A 306 33.15 -7.46 44.78
N LYS A 307 34.22 -7.10 45.50
CA LYS A 307 34.99 -8.06 46.28
C LYS A 307 34.10 -8.88 47.20
N PHE A 308 34.23 -10.20 47.12
CA PHE A 308 33.45 -11.15 47.90
C PHE A 308 34.29 -12.32 48.40
N THR A 309 33.80 -12.94 49.47
CA THR A 309 34.27 -14.22 50.01
C THR A 309 33.21 -15.30 49.81
N ASP A 310 33.64 -16.52 49.52
CA ASP A 310 32.73 -17.67 49.37
C ASP A 310 32.24 -18.16 50.74
N VAL A 311 30.93 -18.21 50.94
CA VAL A 311 30.30 -18.71 52.17
C VAL A 311 29.24 -19.76 51.86
N VAL A 312 29.06 -20.69 52.78
CA VAL A 312 28.00 -21.70 52.68
C VAL A 312 26.65 -21.03 52.95
N LYS A 313 25.74 -21.07 51.98
CA LYS A 313 24.38 -20.49 52.08
C LYS A 313 23.33 -21.52 52.43
N LEU A 314 23.52 -22.75 51.97
CA LEU A 314 22.65 -23.90 52.24
C LEU A 314 23.50 -25.15 52.32
N GLU A 315 23.23 -26.00 53.29
CA GLU A 315 24.01 -27.21 53.52
C GLU A 315 23.12 -28.35 53.98
N VAL A 316 23.31 -29.53 53.38
CA VAL A 316 22.76 -30.79 53.84
C VAL A 316 23.92 -31.61 54.38
N THR A 317 23.85 -32.04 55.64
CA THR A 317 24.94 -32.77 56.33
C THR A 317 24.48 -34.05 57.02
N GLY A 318 25.45 -34.93 57.27
CA GLY A 318 25.27 -36.18 58.02
C GLY A 318 24.94 -37.35 57.10
N GLY A 319 25.56 -37.40 55.91
CA GLY A 319 25.40 -38.49 54.96
C GLY A 319 26.01 -39.79 55.45
N THR A 320 25.16 -40.74 55.84
CA THR A 320 25.54 -42.12 56.22
C THR A 320 25.36 -43.11 55.08
N LEU A 321 24.61 -42.75 54.04
CA LEU A 321 24.38 -43.56 52.84
C LEU A 321 25.37 -43.17 51.74
N THR A 322 25.53 -44.06 50.76
CA THR A 322 26.35 -43.83 49.56
C THR A 322 25.47 -43.99 48.32
N LEU A 323 25.59 -43.06 47.38
CA LEU A 323 24.88 -43.07 46.12
C LEU A 323 25.88 -43.13 44.96
N ASN A 324 25.74 -44.12 44.09
CA ASN A 324 26.53 -44.19 42.86
C ASN A 324 25.99 -43.20 41.83
N ILE A 325 26.86 -42.37 41.26
CA ILE A 325 26.48 -41.36 40.25
C ILE A 325 26.72 -41.84 38.81
N SER A 326 27.28 -43.04 38.63
CA SER A 326 27.42 -43.74 37.35
C SER A 326 26.65 -45.06 37.37
N ASP A 327 25.53 -45.13 36.66
CA ASP A 327 24.68 -46.32 36.55
C ASP A 327 24.40 -46.61 35.06
N THR A 328 24.11 -47.87 34.74
CA THR A 328 24.37 -48.56 33.46
C THR A 328 23.74 -47.99 32.17
N VAL A 329 22.95 -46.91 32.24
CA VAL A 329 22.33 -46.30 31.05
C VAL A 329 23.14 -45.08 30.60
N HIS A 330 23.90 -45.26 29.51
CA HIS A 330 24.70 -44.24 28.85
C HIS A 330 23.88 -43.53 27.77
N VAL A 331 23.86 -42.18 27.79
CA VAL A 331 23.15 -41.37 26.79
C VAL A 331 23.98 -40.11 26.50
N GLU A 332 23.95 -39.66 25.25
CA GLU A 332 24.44 -38.35 24.82
C GLU A 332 23.38 -37.29 25.13
N HIS A 333 23.74 -36.30 25.94
CA HIS A 333 22.81 -35.26 26.40
C HIS A 333 23.09 -33.94 25.69
N THR A 334 22.21 -33.55 24.79
CA THR A 334 22.14 -32.19 24.28
C THR A 334 21.53 -31.27 25.33
N MET A 335 22.28 -30.24 25.74
CA MET A 335 21.85 -29.29 26.76
C MET A 335 22.01 -27.85 26.29
N ILE A 336 21.15 -26.97 26.79
CA ILE A 336 21.08 -25.57 26.36
C ILE A 336 21.38 -24.66 27.56
N ARG A 337 22.49 -23.90 27.51
CA ARG A 337 22.80 -22.87 28.52
C ARG A 337 22.20 -21.54 28.10
N ARG A 338 21.49 -20.88 29.01
CA ARG A 338 21.01 -19.50 28.81
C ARG A 338 22.11 -18.49 29.13
N GLU A 339 22.30 -17.50 28.28
CA GLU A 339 23.22 -16.39 28.56
C GLU A 339 22.60 -15.35 29.51
N ILE A 340 23.46 -14.59 30.19
CA ILE A 340 23.05 -13.44 31.01
C ILE A 340 22.51 -12.35 30.09
N SER A 341 21.43 -11.69 30.51
CA SER A 341 20.83 -10.60 29.73
C SER A 341 21.75 -9.40 29.57
N ARG A 342 21.57 -8.70 28.45
CA ARG A 342 22.31 -7.48 28.11
C ARG A 342 21.54 -6.23 28.47
N SER A 343 22.31 -5.20 28.82
CA SER A 343 21.82 -3.84 28.91
C SER A 343 22.66 -2.92 28.02
N ALA A 344 21.97 -1.97 27.39
CA ALA A 344 22.57 -0.89 26.64
C ALA A 344 22.20 0.43 27.32
N VAL A 345 23.21 1.24 27.64
CA VAL A 345 23.04 2.60 28.16
C VAL A 345 23.60 3.56 27.12
N GLU A 346 22.73 4.34 26.51
CA GLU A 346 23.08 5.36 25.54
C GLU A 346 23.02 6.74 26.17
N PHE A 347 24.00 7.58 25.85
CA PHE A 347 24.13 8.91 26.39
C PHE A 347 24.60 9.90 25.32
N GLY A 348 23.94 11.05 25.29
CA GLY A 348 24.42 12.21 24.55
C GLY A 348 23.29 13.11 24.06
N PRO A 349 23.62 14.33 23.60
CA PRO A 349 22.64 15.30 23.12
C PRO A 349 21.86 14.82 21.88
N ILE A 350 22.40 13.84 21.15
CA ILE A 350 21.74 13.27 19.97
C ILE A 350 20.81 12.09 20.29
N VAL A 351 20.88 11.55 21.52
CA VAL A 351 20.00 10.47 21.97
C VAL A 351 18.65 11.10 22.29
N THR A 352 17.67 10.93 21.42
CA THR A 352 16.34 11.50 21.60
C THR A 352 15.29 10.47 21.22
N VAL A 353 14.35 10.27 22.14
CA VAL A 353 13.20 9.40 21.99
C VAL A 353 12.26 10.01 20.95
N CYS A 354 11.83 9.21 20.00
CA CYS A 354 10.90 9.62 18.96
C CYS A 354 9.51 9.03 19.19
N GLU A 355 8.46 9.75 18.81
CA GLU A 355 7.08 9.25 18.86
C GLU A 355 6.81 8.09 17.89
N ASN A 356 7.66 7.88 16.87
CA ASN A 356 7.60 6.68 16.03
C ASN A 356 7.84 5.40 16.83
N GLN A 357 8.36 5.48 18.06
CA GLN A 357 8.48 4.34 18.98
C GLN A 357 7.13 3.63 19.18
N SER A 358 6.00 4.34 19.06
CA SER A 358 4.66 3.74 19.06
C SER A 358 4.45 2.72 17.92
N GLY A 359 5.16 2.90 16.80
CA GLY A 359 5.15 2.00 15.64
C GLY A 359 5.77 0.63 15.91
N TRP A 360 6.61 0.48 16.94
CA TRP A 360 7.11 -0.84 17.36
C TRP A 360 5.98 -1.81 17.71
N GLY A 361 4.86 -1.31 18.25
CA GLY A 361 3.67 -2.14 18.53
C GLY A 361 3.07 -2.78 17.28
N GLY A 362 3.22 -2.17 16.09
CA GLY A 362 2.83 -2.74 14.81
C GLY A 362 3.86 -3.71 14.22
N LEU A 363 5.12 -3.60 14.62
CA LEU A 363 6.24 -4.42 14.16
C LEU A 363 6.56 -5.62 15.08
N GLY A 364 5.94 -5.68 16.27
CA GLY A 364 6.14 -6.75 17.24
C GLY A 364 7.48 -6.69 18.00
N ASP A 365 7.50 -7.26 19.21
CA ASP A 365 8.62 -7.11 20.16
C ASP A 365 9.95 -7.71 19.66
N ALA A 366 9.91 -8.75 18.83
CA ALA A 366 11.10 -9.43 18.29
C ALA A 366 11.88 -8.58 17.28
N ALA A 367 11.20 -7.67 16.57
CA ALA A 367 11.85 -6.75 15.63
C ALA A 367 12.75 -5.75 16.36
N ARG A 368 12.37 -5.37 17.58
CA ARG A 368 13.04 -4.35 18.36
C ARG A 368 14.32 -4.84 19.04
N ALA A 369 14.30 -6.05 19.61
CA ALA A 369 15.48 -6.65 20.25
C ALA A 369 16.67 -6.80 19.28
N ASN A 370 16.39 -7.15 18.03
CA ASN A 370 17.39 -7.23 16.95
C ASN A 370 17.99 -5.88 16.54
N ALA A 371 17.32 -4.77 16.82
CA ALA A 371 17.82 -3.43 16.49
C ALA A 371 18.67 -2.84 17.63
N THR A 372 18.22 -2.98 18.88
CA THR A 372 18.80 -2.22 20.02
C THR A 372 19.86 -2.96 20.84
N LEU A 373 19.93 -4.30 20.79
CA LEU A 373 20.83 -5.10 21.65
C LEU A 373 21.91 -5.89 20.90
N THR A 374 22.03 -5.66 19.59
CA THR A 374 22.96 -6.38 18.72
C THR A 374 24.39 -5.87 18.86
N ALA A 375 25.33 -6.80 19.08
CA ALA A 375 26.76 -6.57 18.98
C ALA A 375 27.35 -7.52 17.92
N SER A 376 28.21 -7.01 17.03
CA SER A 376 29.07 -7.82 16.15
C SER A 376 28.38 -8.98 15.40
N GLY A 377 27.31 -8.71 14.66
CA GLY A 377 26.72 -9.68 13.72
C GLY A 377 25.94 -10.84 14.37
N GLU A 378 25.66 -10.77 15.67
CA GLU A 378 24.77 -11.73 16.33
C GLU A 378 23.32 -11.55 15.86
N THR A 379 22.65 -12.64 15.52
CA THR A 379 21.24 -12.65 15.13
C THR A 379 20.40 -13.22 16.26
N PHE A 380 19.45 -12.46 16.80
CA PHE A 380 18.49 -12.98 17.77
C PHE A 380 17.37 -13.69 17.00
N GLN A 381 17.32 -15.02 17.13
CA GLN A 381 16.25 -15.81 16.55
C GLN A 381 15.14 -16.04 17.57
N VAL A 382 13.90 -15.99 17.11
CA VAL A 382 12.72 -16.36 17.90
C VAL A 382 12.55 -17.86 17.84
N VAL A 383 12.77 -18.55 18.96
CA VAL A 383 12.31 -19.92 19.16
C VAL A 383 11.01 -19.87 19.97
N GLY A 384 9.88 -19.75 19.25
CA GLY A 384 8.53 -20.02 19.77
C GLY A 384 7.84 -18.93 20.61
N LEU A 385 6.80 -18.33 20.02
CA LEU A 385 5.52 -18.17 20.71
C LEU A 385 4.45 -18.73 19.78
N ALA A 386 3.86 -19.85 20.17
CA ALA A 386 2.70 -20.41 19.51
C ALA A 386 1.54 -19.38 19.52
N GLN A 387 0.81 -19.38 18.42
CA GLN A 387 -0.41 -18.64 18.11
C GLN A 387 -1.24 -18.11 19.30
N ASN A 388 -1.71 -16.87 19.12
CA ASN A 388 -2.83 -16.20 19.80
C ASN A 388 -2.55 -15.54 21.15
N ALA A 389 -1.92 -14.36 21.12
CA ALA A 389 -2.19 -13.32 22.11
C ALA A 389 -2.11 -11.94 21.45
N VAL A 390 -3.24 -11.49 20.90
CA VAL A 390 -3.48 -10.07 20.63
C VAL A 390 -3.62 -9.41 22.00
N SER A 391 -2.81 -8.37 22.26
CA SER A 391 -2.76 -7.54 23.48
C SER A 391 -1.67 -7.92 24.49
N ALA A 392 -0.43 -7.50 24.23
CA ALA A 392 0.52 -7.18 25.29
C ALA A 392 0.30 -5.72 25.71
N THR A 393 -0.43 -5.56 26.81
CA THR A 393 -0.74 -4.29 27.46
C THR A 393 0.54 -3.67 28.00
N TRP A 394 0.73 -2.38 27.73
CA TRP A 394 1.85 -1.56 28.20
C TRP A 394 2.17 -1.75 29.70
N ASN A 395 3.46 -1.95 29.97
CA ASN A 395 4.13 -2.06 31.27
C ASN A 395 3.56 -1.14 32.37
N ALA A 396 2.68 -1.68 33.22
CA ALA A 396 2.22 -1.03 34.46
C ALA A 396 2.59 -1.81 35.74
N ASP A 397 3.18 -3.01 35.63
CA ASP A 397 3.58 -3.82 36.79
C ASP A 397 5.10 -4.13 36.73
N PRO A 398 5.91 -3.75 37.74
CA PRO A 398 7.32 -4.12 37.81
C PRO A 398 7.59 -5.63 37.82
N ARG A 399 6.57 -6.48 38.01
CA ARG A 399 6.66 -7.95 38.09
C ARG A 399 6.42 -8.71 36.77
N SER A 400 6.06 -8.04 35.66
CA SER A 400 5.82 -8.73 34.39
C SER A 400 7.11 -9.01 33.61
N GLU A 401 7.21 -10.22 33.04
CA GLU A 401 8.33 -10.72 32.22
C GLU A 401 8.41 -9.94 30.88
N GLY A 402 9.63 -9.59 30.40
CA GLY A 402 9.84 -8.96 29.07
C GLY A 402 10.90 -7.85 28.98
N HIS A 403 11.00 -7.19 27.82
CA HIS A 403 11.88 -6.04 27.57
C HIS A 403 11.39 -4.81 28.33
N LYS A 404 12.32 -4.08 28.98
CA LYS A 404 12.05 -2.78 29.59
C LYS A 404 12.95 -1.73 28.96
N ASN A 405 12.33 -0.63 28.53
CA ASN A 405 13.05 0.56 28.11
C ASN A 405 12.73 1.70 29.06
N TYR A 406 13.76 2.37 29.54
CA TYR A 406 13.63 3.65 30.24
C TYR A 406 14.32 4.71 29.41
N ASP A 407 13.48 5.50 28.75
CA ASP A 407 13.88 6.46 27.75
C ASP A 407 13.54 7.85 28.24
N VAL A 408 14.57 8.64 28.51
CA VAL A 408 14.43 10.07 28.80
C VAL A 408 15.32 10.82 27.81
N GLN A 409 14.93 12.03 27.41
CA GLN A 409 15.70 12.79 26.43
C GLN A 409 17.18 12.85 26.86
N SER A 410 18.08 12.44 25.97
CA SER A 410 19.54 12.34 26.13
C SER A 410 20.11 11.14 26.90
N VAL A 411 19.25 10.27 27.46
CA VAL A 411 19.64 8.99 28.08
C VAL A 411 18.62 7.90 27.76
N SER A 412 19.05 6.86 27.05
CA SER A 412 18.23 5.65 26.82
C SER A 412 18.85 4.47 27.56
N THR A 413 18.02 3.73 28.29
CA THR A 413 18.43 2.47 28.94
C THR A 413 17.50 1.35 28.51
N SER A 414 18.02 0.48 27.64
CA SER A 414 17.34 -0.74 27.19
C SER A 414 17.89 -1.95 27.93
N SER A 415 17.00 -2.76 28.52
CA SER A 415 17.38 -3.96 29.28
C SER A 415 16.30 -5.03 29.22
N TRP A 416 16.69 -6.28 29.44
CA TRP A 416 15.75 -7.39 29.61
C TRP A 416 15.44 -7.62 31.10
N THR A 417 14.18 -7.87 31.45
CA THR A 417 13.77 -8.03 32.86
C THR A 417 14.28 -9.34 33.47
N GLU A 418 14.43 -10.39 32.65
CA GLU A 418 14.99 -11.65 33.12
C GLU A 418 16.50 -11.63 33.12
N VAL A 419 17.10 -12.29 34.12
CA VAL A 419 18.56 -12.36 34.28
C VAL A 419 19.18 -13.31 33.27
N TYR A 420 18.48 -14.41 32.93
CA TYR A 420 18.90 -15.38 31.93
C TYR A 420 17.83 -15.50 30.86
N TRP A 421 18.18 -15.27 29.61
CA TRP A 421 17.23 -15.28 28.48
C TRP A 421 17.49 -16.42 27.49
N GLU A 422 16.43 -16.84 26.79
CA GLU A 422 16.45 -17.97 25.84
C GLU A 422 16.93 -17.57 24.42
N GLN A 423 17.19 -16.29 24.14
CA GLN A 423 17.48 -15.83 22.77
C GLN A 423 18.92 -16.10 22.30
N VAL A 424 19.86 -16.23 23.24
CA VAL A 424 21.23 -16.65 22.95
C VAL A 424 21.53 -17.85 23.83
N THR A 425 21.75 -18.98 23.18
CA THR A 425 21.98 -20.25 23.85
C THR A 425 23.22 -20.96 23.33
N GLU A 426 23.92 -21.64 24.23
CA GLU A 426 25.01 -22.54 23.86
C GLU A 426 24.50 -23.97 23.99
N GLU A 427 24.47 -24.70 22.87
CA GLU A 427 24.18 -26.13 22.84
C GLU A 427 25.47 -26.93 23.06
N PHE A 428 25.46 -27.87 24.00
CA PHE A 428 26.60 -28.75 24.24
C PHE A 428 26.16 -30.18 24.56
N GLY A 429 26.93 -31.15 24.05
CA GLY A 429 26.74 -32.58 24.29
C GLY A 429 27.57 -33.05 25.48
N LEU A 430 26.95 -33.66 26.50
CA LEU A 430 27.65 -34.38 27.57
C LEU A 430 27.30 -35.86 27.54
N ASN A 431 28.30 -36.73 27.66
CA ASN A 431 28.14 -38.18 27.59
C ASN A 431 28.32 -38.80 28.99
N GLY A 432 27.28 -39.42 29.55
CA GLY A 432 27.36 -40.10 30.84
C GLY A 432 26.03 -40.37 31.50
N THR A 433 26.06 -41.01 32.68
CA THR A 433 24.87 -41.17 33.52
C THR A 433 24.56 -39.84 34.19
N MET A 434 23.28 -39.48 34.23
CA MET A 434 22.81 -38.25 34.85
C MET A 434 22.00 -38.52 36.11
N ARG A 435 22.42 -37.92 37.22
CA ARG A 435 21.64 -37.85 38.46
C ARG A 435 21.57 -36.41 38.94
N GLY A 436 20.50 -36.03 39.62
CA GLY A 436 20.36 -34.67 40.15
C GLY A 436 19.64 -34.57 41.47
N GLN A 437 19.75 -33.41 42.11
CA GLN A 437 19.08 -33.02 43.34
C GLN A 437 18.49 -31.63 43.14
N THR A 438 17.23 -31.47 43.51
CA THR A 438 16.54 -30.17 43.49
C THR A 438 16.48 -29.56 44.90
N PHE A 439 16.46 -28.23 44.98
CA PHE A 439 16.35 -27.46 46.22
C PHE A 439 15.57 -26.16 45.97
N LEU A 440 14.88 -25.66 47.01
CA LEU A 440 14.25 -24.34 46.97
C LEU A 440 15.29 -23.27 47.30
N ASN A 441 15.38 -22.23 46.48
CA ASN A 441 16.12 -21.03 46.82
C ASN A 441 15.19 -19.99 47.43
N SER A 442 15.29 -19.76 48.75
CA SER A 442 14.39 -18.83 49.46
C SER A 442 14.84 -17.37 49.41
N ASN A 443 16.14 -17.13 49.22
CA ASN A 443 16.72 -15.77 49.25
C ASN A 443 17.40 -15.45 47.92
N LEU A 444 17.36 -14.18 47.52
CA LEU A 444 18.18 -13.71 46.40
C LEU A 444 19.66 -13.87 46.77
N MET A 445 20.44 -14.57 45.95
CA MET A 445 21.87 -14.79 46.21
C MET A 445 22.66 -14.95 44.92
N VAL A 446 23.96 -14.67 44.97
CA VAL A 446 24.91 -15.02 43.90
C VAL A 446 25.58 -16.34 44.26
N ALA A 447 25.25 -17.41 43.53
CA ALA A 447 25.87 -18.72 43.68
C ALA A 447 27.25 -18.72 43.01
N THR A 448 28.25 -19.29 43.68
CA THR A 448 29.65 -19.30 43.22
C THR A 448 30.25 -20.71 43.17
N GLY A 449 29.56 -21.70 43.74
CA GLY A 449 29.99 -23.09 43.68
C GLY A 449 29.03 -24.04 44.39
N PHE A 450 29.31 -25.32 44.24
CA PHE A 450 28.68 -26.40 44.99
C PHE A 450 29.75 -27.31 45.58
N ASP A 451 29.58 -27.71 46.83
CA ASP A 451 30.45 -28.68 47.46
C ASP A 451 29.72 -30.03 47.52
N LEU A 452 30.31 -31.09 46.95
CA LEU A 452 29.81 -32.47 47.00
C LEU A 452 30.74 -33.35 47.82
N ASN A 453 30.18 -34.25 48.62
CA ASN A 453 30.95 -35.17 49.45
C ASN A 453 31.17 -36.52 48.74
N PHE A 454 32.39 -36.81 48.29
CA PHE A 454 32.72 -38.08 47.63
C PHE A 454 33.10 -39.15 48.64
N LYS A 455 32.45 -40.32 48.51
CA LYS A 455 32.72 -41.54 49.28
C LYS A 455 33.54 -42.55 48.48
N ARG A 456 33.52 -42.44 47.15
CA ARG A 456 34.38 -43.20 46.24
C ARG A 456 34.78 -42.37 45.03
N ILE A 457 36.05 -42.51 44.64
CA ILE A 457 36.65 -41.88 43.47
C ILE A 457 36.82 -42.96 42.40
N ALA A 458 36.60 -42.61 41.13
CA ALA A 458 36.84 -43.51 40.02
C ALA A 458 38.32 -43.94 39.92
N SER A 459 38.52 -45.19 39.51
CA SER A 459 39.86 -45.72 39.17
C SER A 459 40.32 -45.32 37.77
N THR A 460 39.40 -44.90 36.89
CA THR A 460 39.65 -44.42 35.54
C THR A 460 39.67 -42.91 35.48
N ASP A 461 40.42 -42.36 34.54
CA ASP A 461 40.58 -40.91 34.32
C ASP A 461 39.36 -40.34 33.57
N GLN A 462 38.25 -40.20 34.29
CA GLN A 462 36.97 -39.73 33.75
C GLN A 462 36.49 -38.51 34.55
N PRO A 463 36.12 -37.40 33.89
CA PRO A 463 35.69 -36.19 34.57
C PRO A 463 34.30 -36.33 35.21
N VAL A 464 33.99 -35.43 36.15
CA VAL A 464 32.63 -35.20 36.64
C VAL A 464 32.19 -33.81 36.22
N HIS A 465 31.15 -33.74 35.41
CA HIS A 465 30.49 -32.47 35.08
C HIS A 465 29.38 -32.21 36.09
N LEU A 466 29.35 -31.01 36.66
CA LEU A 466 28.27 -30.52 37.49
C LEU A 466 27.54 -29.41 36.76
N ILE A 467 26.22 -29.51 36.66
CA ILE A 467 25.38 -28.48 36.06
C ILE A 467 24.36 -27.96 37.07
N CYS A 468 24.03 -26.67 36.98
CA CYS A 468 22.95 -26.03 37.73
C CYS A 468 21.84 -25.61 36.77
N TYR A 469 20.59 -25.95 37.06
CA TYR A 469 19.43 -25.77 36.17
C TYR A 469 18.19 -25.25 36.90
N GLU A 470 17.26 -24.68 36.14
CA GLU A 470 15.91 -24.32 36.62
C GLU A 470 14.96 -25.53 36.63
N CYS A 471 13.97 -25.51 37.51
CA CYS A 471 12.91 -26.52 37.55
C CYS A 471 11.58 -25.93 37.05
N ASP A 472 10.71 -26.79 36.52
CA ASP A 472 9.36 -26.41 36.15
C ASP A 472 8.45 -26.24 37.38
N LYS A 473 7.17 -25.90 37.16
CA LYS A 473 6.16 -25.75 38.23
C LYS A 473 5.90 -27.04 39.02
N THR A 474 6.20 -28.20 38.45
CA THR A 474 6.07 -29.51 39.10
C THR A 474 7.31 -29.90 39.90
N GLY A 475 8.40 -29.13 39.78
CA GLY A 475 9.69 -29.40 40.40
C GLY A 475 10.59 -30.33 39.57
N ALA A 476 10.20 -30.63 38.33
CA ALA A 476 11.00 -31.44 37.42
C ALA A 476 12.16 -30.62 36.82
N PRO A 477 13.36 -31.22 36.62
CA PRO A 477 14.50 -30.54 36.00
C PRO A 477 14.26 -30.11 34.54
N MET A 478 14.63 -28.87 34.18
CA MET A 478 14.58 -28.34 32.81
C MET A 478 15.99 -28.24 32.21
N LEU A 479 16.34 -29.17 31.30
CA LEU A 479 17.69 -29.27 30.70
C LEU A 479 17.94 -28.32 29.54
N ASP A 480 16.87 -27.69 29.07
CA ASP A 480 16.85 -26.53 28.20
C ASP A 480 17.12 -25.21 28.97
N ARG A 481 17.21 -25.25 30.31
CA ARG A 481 17.36 -24.08 31.19
C ARG A 481 18.54 -24.22 32.14
N ILE A 482 19.74 -24.44 31.58
CA ILE A 482 20.98 -24.48 32.37
C ILE A 482 21.49 -23.06 32.64
N ILE A 483 21.88 -22.82 33.89
CA ILE A 483 22.38 -21.54 34.39
C ILE A 483 23.90 -21.54 34.43
N ALA A 484 24.50 -22.59 34.98
CA ALA A 484 25.95 -22.70 35.15
C ALA A 484 26.43 -24.14 35.06
N ARG A 485 27.71 -24.30 34.72
CA ARG A 485 28.42 -25.58 34.58
C ARG A 485 29.76 -25.49 35.31
N SER A 486 30.20 -26.62 35.84
CA SER A 486 31.56 -26.86 36.32
C SER A 486 32.02 -28.23 35.84
N GLU A 487 33.32 -28.39 35.67
CA GLU A 487 33.94 -29.66 35.32
C GLU A 487 35.19 -29.83 36.18
N LEU A 488 35.28 -30.98 36.85
CA LEU A 488 36.49 -31.38 37.57
C LEU A 488 37.02 -32.67 36.98
N GLN A 489 38.32 -32.69 36.73
CA GLN A 489 39.05 -33.89 36.35
C GLN A 489 39.22 -34.82 37.56
N ARG A 490 39.55 -36.09 37.30
CA ARG A 490 39.62 -37.11 38.34
C ARG A 490 40.66 -36.83 39.42
N ASP A 491 41.75 -36.14 39.08
CA ASP A 491 42.83 -35.74 39.97
C ASP A 491 42.48 -34.55 40.87
N GLU A 492 41.52 -33.73 40.47
CA GLU A 492 40.98 -32.60 41.25
C GLU A 492 39.95 -33.05 42.31
N ILE A 493 39.47 -34.29 42.24
CA ILE A 493 38.49 -34.86 43.14
C ILE A 493 39.17 -35.68 44.24
N SER A 494 38.79 -35.43 45.49
CA SER A 494 39.31 -36.15 46.66
C SER A 494 38.19 -36.74 47.52
N LEU A 495 38.54 -37.72 48.36
CA LEU A 495 37.59 -38.30 49.32
C LEU A 495 37.21 -37.23 50.33
N GLY A 496 35.91 -37.10 50.60
CA GLY A 496 35.39 -36.00 51.38
C GLY A 496 34.79 -34.89 50.50
N ARG A 497 34.68 -33.69 51.08
CA ARG A 497 34.03 -32.55 50.45
C ARG A 497 34.94 -31.95 49.37
N THR A 498 34.51 -32.03 48.12
CA THR A 498 35.16 -31.43 46.95
C THR A 498 34.31 -30.28 46.41
N ARG A 499 34.95 -29.15 46.10
CA ARG A 499 34.28 -27.94 45.59
C ARG A 499 34.26 -27.92 44.07
N PHE A 500 33.07 -27.77 43.50
CA PHE A 500 32.82 -27.45 42.10
C PHE A 500 32.60 -25.93 41.96
N PRO A 501 33.61 -25.15 41.54
CA PRO A 501 33.42 -23.74 41.27
C PRO A 501 32.53 -23.58 40.03
N ILE A 502 31.54 -22.70 40.10
CA ILE A 502 30.75 -22.32 38.93
C ILE A 502 31.02 -20.86 38.59
N ARG A 503 30.75 -20.48 37.35
CA ARG A 503 30.55 -19.08 36.99
C ARG A 503 29.62 -18.43 38.01
N PRO A 504 29.95 -17.27 38.58
CA PRO A 504 29.03 -16.58 39.47
C PRO A 504 27.67 -16.37 38.78
N SER A 505 26.61 -16.82 39.43
CA SER A 505 25.27 -16.85 38.87
C SER A 505 24.26 -16.38 39.89
N LEU A 506 23.44 -15.39 39.53
CA LEU A 506 22.35 -14.93 40.36
C LEU A 506 21.21 -15.97 40.42
N LEU A 507 20.81 -16.40 41.60
CA LEU A 507 19.66 -17.26 41.85
C LEU A 507 18.52 -16.42 42.46
N GLN A 508 17.34 -16.48 41.85
CA GLN A 508 16.17 -15.71 42.27
C GLN A 508 15.45 -16.38 43.44
N PRO A 509 14.83 -15.60 44.36
CA PRO A 509 14.06 -16.16 45.46
C PRO A 509 12.79 -16.87 44.95
N ASP A 510 12.23 -17.73 45.79
CA ASP A 510 10.98 -18.48 45.58
C ASP A 510 10.94 -19.37 44.32
N ARG A 511 12.12 -19.69 43.76
CA ARG A 511 12.27 -20.62 42.64
C ARG A 511 13.01 -21.89 43.08
N ARG A 512 12.64 -23.00 42.45
CA ARG A 512 13.34 -24.28 42.61
C ARG A 512 14.46 -24.37 41.58
N TYR A 513 15.65 -24.64 42.07
CA TYR A 513 16.82 -24.94 41.25
C TYR A 513 17.25 -26.37 41.51
N GLY A 514 18.06 -26.92 40.61
CA GLY A 514 18.69 -28.21 40.85
C GLY A 514 20.13 -28.24 40.38
N ILE A 515 20.83 -29.24 40.90
CA ILE A 515 22.15 -29.63 40.44
C ILE A 515 22.08 -31.03 39.86
N ALA A 516 22.84 -31.30 38.80
CA ALA A 516 23.04 -32.64 38.30
C ALA A 516 24.51 -32.92 38.02
N THR A 517 24.90 -34.17 38.25
CA THR A 517 26.21 -34.70 37.90
C THR A 517 26.10 -35.59 36.68
N ILE A 518 27.05 -35.44 35.75
CA ILE A 518 27.18 -36.27 34.55
C ILE A 518 28.60 -36.82 34.51
N THR A 519 28.74 -38.13 34.49
CA THR A 519 30.05 -38.79 34.44
C THR A 519 29.96 -40.20 33.86
N GLN A 520 31.07 -40.70 33.35
CA GLN A 520 31.30 -42.10 32.97
C GLN A 520 32.15 -42.84 34.00
N GLY A 521 32.79 -42.10 34.91
CA GLY A 521 33.65 -42.65 35.95
C GLY A 521 32.84 -43.23 37.10
N ASN A 522 33.37 -44.28 37.72
CA ASN A 522 32.69 -44.97 38.81
C ASN A 522 32.86 -44.25 40.16
N TYR A 523 32.13 -43.15 40.33
CA TYR A 523 32.14 -42.27 41.51
C TYR A 523 30.94 -42.54 42.43
N GLU A 524 31.13 -42.32 43.74
CA GLU A 524 30.03 -42.31 44.71
C GLU A 524 30.05 -41.05 45.56
N ILE A 525 28.86 -40.48 45.76
CA ILE A 525 28.62 -39.35 46.65
C ILE A 525 27.92 -39.81 47.92
N ALA A 526 28.06 -39.03 48.99
CA ALA A 526 27.33 -39.25 50.21
C ALA A 526 25.87 -38.82 50.06
N ALA A 527 24.97 -39.60 50.68
CA ALA A 527 23.55 -39.33 50.70
C ALA A 527 22.99 -39.45 52.12
N VAL A 528 21.89 -38.76 52.39
CA VAL A 528 21.22 -38.71 53.69
C VAL A 528 19.89 -39.44 53.61
N ASP A 529 19.59 -40.22 54.65
CA ASP A 529 18.33 -40.95 54.81
C ASP A 529 17.21 -40.02 55.32
N LYS A 530 15.96 -40.29 54.91
CA LYS A 530 14.70 -39.64 55.35
C LYS A 530 14.54 -38.15 55.00
N ASN A 531 14.75 -37.77 53.75
CA ASN A 531 14.45 -36.43 53.21
C ASN A 531 14.72 -35.30 54.24
N LYS A 532 15.99 -35.16 54.64
CA LYS A 532 16.39 -34.12 55.60
C LYS A 532 16.16 -32.72 55.02
N PHE A 533 16.06 -32.60 53.70
CA PHE A 533 15.85 -31.33 53.02
C PHE A 533 14.39 -31.23 52.53
N ALA A 534 13.49 -30.84 53.44
CA ALA A 534 12.02 -30.86 53.29
C ALA A 534 11.41 -30.17 52.05
N GLN A 535 12.21 -29.51 51.22
CA GLN A 535 11.76 -28.75 50.05
C GLN A 535 12.55 -29.10 48.77
N GLY A 536 13.24 -30.25 48.72
CA GLY A 536 13.96 -30.79 47.56
C GLY A 536 13.66 -32.27 47.28
N SER A 537 14.17 -32.80 46.17
CA SER A 537 14.11 -34.24 45.84
C SER A 537 15.27 -34.66 44.94
N SER A 538 15.73 -35.90 45.13
CA SER A 538 16.70 -36.56 44.24
C SER A 538 16.02 -37.18 43.02
N TRP A 539 16.69 -37.07 41.87
CA TRP A 539 16.22 -37.49 40.55
C TRP A 539 17.26 -38.36 39.84
N LEU A 540 16.76 -39.37 39.12
CA LEU A 540 17.53 -40.20 38.19
C LEU A 540 16.92 -40.05 36.79
N ARG A 541 17.77 -39.97 35.78
CA ARG A 541 17.35 -39.95 34.38
C ARG A 541 17.68 -41.29 33.72
N THR A 542 16.71 -41.89 33.05
CA THR A 542 16.88 -43.11 32.25
C THR A 542 16.07 -42.99 30.98
N ASP A 543 16.64 -43.40 29.84
CA ASP A 543 15.93 -43.42 28.54
C ASP A 543 15.30 -42.07 28.14
N GLY A 544 16.09 -40.99 28.24
CA GLY A 544 15.67 -39.64 27.83
C GLY A 544 14.68 -38.93 28.78
N ALA A 545 14.04 -39.64 29.70
CA ALA A 545 13.05 -39.10 30.64
C ALA A 545 13.53 -39.09 32.10
N TRP A 546 13.05 -38.12 32.88
CA TRP A 546 13.21 -38.10 34.33
C TRP A 546 12.27 -39.12 34.97
N VAL A 547 12.79 -39.92 35.89
CA VAL A 547 12.01 -40.91 36.66
C VAL A 547 11.41 -40.23 37.91
N VAL A 548 10.38 -40.83 38.50
CA VAL A 548 9.69 -40.38 39.74
C VAL A 548 10.69 -39.96 40.84
N PRO A 549 10.48 -38.82 41.52
CA PRO A 549 11.39 -38.33 42.55
C PRO A 549 11.53 -39.34 43.69
N SER A 550 12.75 -39.51 44.21
CA SER A 550 12.96 -40.32 45.40
C SER A 550 12.47 -39.58 46.64
N THR A 551 11.63 -40.23 47.45
CA THR A 551 11.14 -39.69 48.73
C THR A 551 12.06 -39.97 49.90
N ASP A 552 13.06 -40.82 49.71
CA ASP A 552 13.77 -41.47 50.82
C ASP A 552 15.23 -40.98 50.96
N ILE A 553 15.80 -40.44 49.88
CA ILE A 553 17.23 -40.13 49.78
C ILE A 553 17.44 -38.71 49.25
N ASP A 554 18.26 -37.92 49.96
CA ASP A 554 18.79 -36.64 49.49
C ASP A 554 20.32 -36.68 49.39
N TRP A 555 20.90 -35.82 48.55
CA TRP A 555 22.34 -35.68 48.44
C TRP A 555 22.93 -34.89 49.61
N GLU A 556 24.14 -35.26 50.05
CA GLU A 556 24.92 -34.42 50.95
C GLU A 556 25.69 -33.36 50.13
N PHE A 557 25.16 -32.15 50.05
CA PHE A 557 25.75 -31.04 49.30
C PHE A 557 25.72 -29.73 50.09
N ALA A 558 26.59 -28.79 49.70
CA ALA A 558 26.55 -27.41 50.14
C ALA A 558 26.46 -26.47 48.94
N LEU A 559 25.54 -25.51 48.97
CA LEU A 559 25.48 -24.39 48.05
C LEU A 559 26.38 -23.27 48.58
N ILE A 560 27.34 -22.88 47.76
CA ILE A 560 28.29 -21.80 48.06
C ILE A 560 27.81 -20.54 47.36
N GLY A 561 27.71 -19.45 48.11
CA GLY A 561 27.34 -18.14 47.59
C GLY A 561 28.35 -17.07 47.99
N ALA A 562 28.26 -15.94 47.31
CA ALA A 562 29.07 -14.77 47.62
C ALA A 562 28.59 -14.06 48.90
N GLN A 563 29.54 -13.56 49.69
CA GLN A 563 29.32 -12.54 50.71
C GLN A 563 30.23 -11.35 50.41
N PHE A 564 29.63 -10.18 50.19
CA PHE A 564 30.34 -8.98 49.75
C PHE A 564 30.94 -8.20 50.94
N GLU A 565 32.17 -7.71 50.77
CA GLU A 565 32.93 -7.07 51.85
C GLU A 565 32.52 -5.61 52.11
N ALA A 566 32.13 -4.88 51.06
CA ALA A 566 31.72 -3.48 51.12
C ALA A 566 30.34 -3.33 50.51
N THR A 567 29.53 -2.37 50.99
CA THR A 567 28.17 -2.07 50.45
C THR A 567 28.19 -1.15 49.24
N ARG A 568 29.34 -0.55 48.95
CA ARG A 568 29.55 0.35 47.83
C ARG A 568 30.96 0.18 47.29
N THR A 569 31.06 -0.10 46.00
CA THR A 569 32.32 -0.30 45.29
C THR A 569 32.40 0.66 44.11
N ILE A 570 33.53 1.33 43.94
CA ILE A 570 33.77 2.26 42.83
C ILE A 570 34.91 1.70 41.99
N VAL A 571 34.67 1.54 40.69
CA VAL A 571 35.62 0.91 39.78
C VAL A 571 35.80 1.81 38.56
N GLU A 572 37.06 2.10 38.21
CA GLU A 572 37.40 2.89 37.03
C GLU A 572 37.66 1.99 35.82
N PHE A 573 37.14 2.42 34.67
CA PHE A 573 37.30 1.77 33.38
C PHE A 573 38.28 2.55 32.51
N GLU A 574 38.81 1.90 31.49
CA GLU A 574 39.58 2.55 30.43
C GLU A 574 38.77 3.73 29.85
N PRO A 575 39.40 4.89 29.62
CA PRO A 575 38.70 6.07 29.17
C PRO A 575 38.17 5.89 27.74
N LEU A 576 36.98 6.42 27.51
CA LEU A 576 36.40 6.50 26.18
C LEU A 576 37.05 7.65 25.43
N THR A 577 37.56 7.39 24.23
CA THR A 577 38.23 8.43 23.43
C THR A 577 37.80 8.38 21.97
N LEU A 578 37.67 9.56 21.36
CA LEU A 578 37.34 9.72 19.96
C LEU A 578 38.08 10.95 19.40
N ALA A 579 38.84 10.75 18.33
CA ALA A 579 39.52 11.83 17.64
C ALA A 579 38.48 12.83 17.08
N GLY A 580 38.69 14.14 17.31
CA GLY A 580 37.75 15.17 16.88
C GLY A 580 36.55 15.41 17.82
N GLY A 581 36.50 14.74 18.97
CA GLY A 581 35.47 14.93 19.99
C GLY A 581 34.22 14.08 19.77
N MET A 582 33.51 13.72 20.84
CA MET A 582 32.34 12.84 20.80
C MET A 582 31.02 13.55 21.12
N THR A 583 29.94 13.07 20.50
CA THR A 583 28.55 13.51 20.73
C THR A 583 27.62 12.38 21.16
N TYR A 584 28.13 11.15 21.13
CA TYR A 584 27.38 9.95 21.45
C TYR A 584 28.30 8.99 22.17
N VAL A 585 27.76 8.37 23.21
CA VAL A 585 28.38 7.31 23.98
C VAL A 585 27.35 6.21 24.16
N ARG A 586 27.72 4.96 23.89
CA ARG A 586 26.92 3.79 24.24
C ARG A 586 27.78 2.79 25.00
N LEU A 587 27.26 2.36 26.13
CA LEU A 587 27.83 1.30 26.96
C LEU A 587 26.96 0.07 26.78
N LEU A 588 27.55 -0.99 26.23
CA LEU A 588 26.88 -2.26 26.03
C LEU A 588 27.59 -3.31 26.88
N ALA A 589 26.88 -3.95 27.81
CA ALA A 589 27.43 -5.05 28.59
C ALA A 589 26.33 -6.01 29.04
N ALA A 590 26.68 -7.28 29.20
CA ALA A 590 25.84 -8.22 29.94
C ALA A 590 26.07 -8.06 31.44
N GLY A 591 25.05 -8.34 32.25
CA GLY A 591 25.17 -8.20 33.69
C GLY A 591 23.84 -8.32 34.41
N TRP A 592 23.88 -8.14 35.73
CA TRP A 592 22.66 -8.08 36.53
C TRP A 592 22.78 -7.01 37.61
N ALA A 593 21.65 -6.35 37.87
CA ALA A 593 21.47 -5.48 39.01
C ALA A 593 20.00 -5.61 39.46
N PRO A 594 19.67 -6.58 40.32
CA PRO A 594 18.33 -6.75 40.86
C PRO A 594 17.72 -5.43 41.37
N SER A 595 16.64 -5.00 40.72
CA SER A 595 15.97 -3.74 41.03
C SER A 595 15.51 -3.68 42.48
N GLY A 596 15.73 -2.55 43.13
CA GLY A 596 15.32 -2.30 44.52
C GLY A 596 16.24 -2.88 45.59
N VAL A 597 17.30 -3.63 45.21
CA VAL A 597 18.28 -4.21 46.15
C VAL A 597 19.71 -3.81 45.81
N THR A 598 20.04 -3.72 44.53
CA THR A 598 21.38 -3.34 44.04
C THR A 598 21.28 -2.40 42.86
N GLU A 599 22.32 -1.61 42.60
CA GLU A 599 22.34 -0.63 41.50
C GLU A 599 23.74 -0.52 40.87
N ILE A 600 23.78 -0.28 39.56
CA ILE A 600 24.98 0.14 38.84
C ILE A 600 24.74 1.55 38.33
N GLU A 601 25.50 2.51 38.86
CA GLU A 601 25.46 3.91 38.41
C GLU A 601 26.73 4.22 37.60
N TRP A 602 26.56 4.65 36.36
CA TRP A 602 27.66 5.11 35.52
C TRP A 602 27.95 6.59 35.76
N GLN A 603 29.23 6.95 35.82
CA GLN A 603 29.66 8.35 35.92
C GLN A 603 30.76 8.69 34.93
N PHE A 604 30.68 9.91 34.39
CA PHE A 604 31.59 10.45 33.39
C PHE A 604 32.35 11.66 33.92
N GLN A 605 33.59 11.79 33.50
CA GLN A 605 34.41 12.99 33.70
C GLN A 605 35.07 13.37 32.37
N PRO A 606 34.54 14.39 31.65
CA PRO A 606 35.16 14.91 30.44
C PRO A 606 36.53 15.52 30.72
N LEU A 607 37.43 15.45 29.74
CA LEU A 607 38.75 16.08 29.81
C LEU A 607 38.65 17.56 30.22
N GLY A 608 39.42 17.95 31.23
CA GLY A 608 39.44 19.32 31.76
C GLY A 608 38.44 19.61 32.88
N GLN A 609 37.52 18.69 33.21
CA GLN A 609 36.67 18.81 34.40
C GLN A 609 37.26 18.07 35.59
N THR A 610 37.06 18.59 36.80
CA THR A 610 37.54 17.99 38.06
C THR A 610 36.48 17.20 38.81
N VAL A 611 35.22 17.29 38.38
CA VAL A 611 34.06 16.69 39.05
C VAL A 611 33.49 15.56 38.19
N TRP A 612 33.29 14.40 38.80
CA TRP A 612 32.56 13.27 38.21
C TRP A 612 31.06 13.55 38.24
N LYS A 613 30.39 13.26 37.13
CA LYS A 613 28.94 13.49 36.98
C LYS A 613 28.25 12.20 36.58
N SER A 614 27.15 11.91 37.22
CA SER A 614 26.29 10.77 36.92
C SER A 614 25.70 10.88 35.52
N VAL A 615 25.50 9.74 34.86
CA VAL A 615 24.85 9.67 33.55
C VAL A 615 23.35 9.91 33.74
N THR A 616 22.95 11.18 33.67
CA THR A 616 21.55 11.60 33.77
C THR A 616 21.19 12.59 32.65
N PRO A 617 19.89 12.75 32.32
CA PRO A 617 19.43 13.70 31.30
C PRO A 617 19.94 15.14 31.50
N GLU A 618 20.05 15.57 32.76
CA GLU A 618 20.51 16.91 33.16
C GLU A 618 21.99 17.15 32.83
N THR A 619 22.76 16.06 32.69
CA THR A 619 24.20 16.10 32.40
C THR A 619 24.52 15.90 30.93
N ALA A 620 23.52 15.70 30.07
CA ALA A 620 23.69 15.52 28.61
C ALA A 620 24.54 16.61 27.95
N ALA A 621 24.48 17.82 28.51
CA ALA A 621 25.24 18.96 28.02
C ALA A 621 26.77 18.78 28.08
N LEU A 622 27.26 17.76 28.80
CA LEU A 622 28.68 17.44 28.89
C LEU A 622 29.32 17.13 27.53
N LEU A 623 28.55 16.68 26.54
CA LEU A 623 29.08 16.37 25.21
C LEU A 623 29.00 17.55 24.22
N TYR A 624 28.34 18.67 24.55
CA TYR A 624 28.30 19.85 23.65
C TYR A 624 29.69 20.46 23.44
N GLY A 625 30.59 20.34 24.42
CA GLY A 625 31.98 20.78 24.32
C GLY A 625 32.86 19.88 23.44
N LEU A 626 32.30 18.81 22.86
CA LEU A 626 33.01 17.84 22.02
C LEU A 626 34.31 17.32 22.66
N PRO A 627 34.25 16.80 23.90
CA PRO A 627 35.44 16.29 24.56
C PRO A 627 36.03 15.12 23.75
N PRO A 628 37.35 15.11 23.48
CA PRO A 628 38.00 13.99 22.78
C PRO A 628 38.21 12.78 23.69
N LEU A 629 38.11 12.97 25.01
CA LEU A 629 38.30 11.94 26.02
C LEU A 629 37.33 12.15 27.18
N ILE A 630 36.73 11.05 27.64
CA ILE A 630 35.89 11.00 28.84
C ILE A 630 36.38 9.83 29.70
N ARG A 631 36.71 10.11 30.96
CA ARG A 631 36.99 9.05 31.94
C ARG A 631 35.67 8.42 32.38
N LEU A 632 35.71 7.10 32.57
CA LEU A 632 34.56 6.27 32.90
C LEU A 632 34.76 5.59 34.24
N ARG A 633 33.72 5.58 35.08
CA ARG A 633 33.66 4.72 36.27
C ARG A 633 32.26 4.19 36.51
N ALA A 634 32.17 3.02 37.13
CA ALA A 634 30.94 2.46 37.65
C ALA A 634 30.92 2.54 39.18
N ILE A 635 29.78 2.90 39.75
CA ILE A 635 29.50 2.81 41.17
C ILE A 635 28.51 1.66 41.35
N MET A 636 28.97 0.63 42.03
CA MET A 636 28.20 -0.56 42.35
C MET A 636 27.69 -0.46 43.79
N THR A 637 26.38 -0.43 43.96
CA THR A 637 25.73 -0.49 45.28
C THR A 637 25.22 -1.90 45.51
N ASN A 638 25.61 -2.51 46.61
CA ASN A 638 25.32 -3.90 46.92
C ASN A 638 24.90 -4.09 48.39
N THR A 639 24.29 -5.24 48.65
CA THR A 639 24.05 -5.72 50.02
C THR A 639 25.13 -6.73 50.40
N THR A 640 25.10 -7.22 51.64
CA THR A 640 26.00 -8.27 52.11
C THR A 640 25.84 -9.58 51.34
N ASP A 641 24.64 -9.85 50.82
CA ASP A 641 24.27 -11.14 50.21
C ASP A 641 24.17 -11.10 48.68
N VAL A 642 23.99 -9.90 48.10
CA VAL A 642 23.77 -9.72 46.66
C VAL A 642 24.50 -8.49 46.18
N GLY A 643 25.23 -8.64 45.07
CA GLY A 643 25.93 -7.56 44.40
C GLY A 643 25.61 -7.55 42.91
N PRO A 644 25.69 -6.36 42.29
CA PRO A 644 25.53 -6.24 40.85
C PRO A 644 26.76 -6.80 40.14
N ALA A 645 26.59 -7.29 38.91
CA ALA A 645 27.67 -7.82 38.10
C ALA A 645 27.70 -7.22 36.71
N ILE A 646 28.89 -7.14 36.14
CA ILE A 646 29.14 -6.77 34.75
C ILE A 646 30.00 -7.88 34.13
N VAL A 647 29.58 -8.39 32.98
CA VAL A 647 30.35 -9.34 32.19
C VAL A 647 31.31 -8.55 31.30
N LEU A 648 32.61 -8.75 31.48
CA LEU A 648 33.70 -8.15 30.73
C LEU A 648 34.23 -9.14 29.69
N ASP A 649 33.39 -9.51 28.72
CA ASP A 649 33.77 -10.34 27.58
C ASP A 649 34.08 -9.47 26.35
N ASN A 650 34.28 -10.10 25.19
CA ASN A 650 34.49 -9.39 23.92
C ASN A 650 33.25 -8.62 23.44
N LYS A 651 32.06 -8.92 24.01
CA LYS A 651 30.76 -8.31 23.69
C LYS A 651 30.45 -7.12 24.61
N ALA A 652 31.21 -6.92 25.68
CA ALA A 652 31.19 -5.69 26.47
C ALA A 652 31.89 -4.57 25.69
N ARG A 653 31.12 -3.60 25.18
CA ARG A 653 31.59 -2.53 24.29
C ARG A 653 31.36 -1.14 24.87
N GLY A 654 32.34 -0.27 24.69
CA GLY A 654 32.22 1.17 24.84
C GLY A 654 32.30 1.82 23.45
N GLU A 655 31.15 2.24 22.94
CA GLU A 655 31.01 2.86 21.63
C GLU A 655 30.99 4.38 21.78
N THR A 656 31.76 5.07 20.93
CA THR A 656 31.76 6.53 20.86
C THR A 656 31.62 7.00 19.43
N GLY A 657 30.81 8.04 19.23
CA GLY A 657 30.47 8.52 17.90
C GLY A 657 30.46 10.05 17.79
N ARG A 658 30.87 10.53 16.63
CA ARG A 658 30.72 11.93 16.20
C ARG A 658 29.88 11.97 14.94
N THR A 659 28.70 12.57 15.02
CA THR A 659 27.79 12.62 13.86
C THR A 659 28.31 13.56 12.77
N ARG A 660 27.98 13.23 11.52
CA ARG A 660 28.28 14.02 10.33
C ARG A 660 27.47 15.30 10.27
N GLY A 661 27.92 16.22 9.43
CA GLY A 661 27.19 17.45 9.09
C GLY A 661 26.19 17.26 7.95
N ASP A 662 26.28 16.16 7.20
CA ASP A 662 25.45 15.81 6.06
C ASP A 662 24.66 14.52 6.33
N LEU A 663 23.44 14.45 5.80
CA LEU A 663 22.56 13.31 5.82
C LEU A 663 22.07 13.03 4.41
N VAL A 664 22.18 11.78 3.95
CA VAL A 664 21.57 11.33 2.70
C VAL A 664 20.97 9.95 2.94
N ALA A 665 19.64 9.87 2.95
CA ALA A 665 18.90 8.61 3.07
C ALA A 665 18.13 8.34 1.77
N VAL A 666 18.29 7.15 1.21
CA VAL A 666 17.61 6.74 -0.03
C VAL A 666 16.79 5.48 0.23
N MET A 667 15.49 5.54 -0.03
CA MET A 667 14.62 4.36 0.09
C MET A 667 14.86 3.38 -1.05
N ASP A 668 14.51 2.12 -0.84
CA ASP A 668 14.41 1.17 -1.96
C ASP A 668 13.32 1.62 -2.96
N PRO A 669 13.45 1.28 -4.26
CA PRO A 669 12.45 1.64 -5.26
C PRO A 669 11.06 1.13 -4.89
N ILE A 670 10.10 2.03 -4.75
CA ILE A 670 8.72 1.73 -4.36
C ILE A 670 7.91 1.39 -5.61
N PRO A 671 7.34 0.17 -5.74
CA PRO A 671 6.46 -0.18 -6.85
C PRO A 671 5.05 0.36 -6.61
N PHE A 672 4.60 1.32 -7.42
CA PHE A 672 3.30 1.97 -7.23
C PHE A 672 2.10 1.12 -7.69
N GLY A 673 2.33 0.07 -8.48
CA GLY A 673 1.26 -0.75 -9.06
C GLY A 673 0.41 -0.03 -10.13
N LEU A 674 0.76 1.21 -10.46
CA LEU A 674 0.15 2.04 -11.49
C LEU A 674 1.21 2.92 -12.15
N SER A 675 0.93 3.44 -13.34
CA SER A 675 1.76 4.45 -14.00
C SER A 675 1.31 5.84 -13.56
N THR A 676 2.22 6.66 -13.04
CA THR A 676 1.94 8.05 -12.66
C THR A 676 2.98 9.02 -13.26
N THR A 677 2.63 10.29 -13.34
CA THR A 677 3.53 11.41 -13.67
C THR A 677 3.71 12.37 -12.49
N SER A 678 3.06 12.08 -11.35
CA SER A 678 3.01 12.95 -10.18
C SER A 678 3.16 12.12 -8.91
N VAL A 679 4.15 12.47 -8.09
CA VAL A 679 4.42 11.78 -6.84
C VAL A 679 4.49 12.82 -5.72
N ARG A 680 3.89 12.51 -4.58
CA ARG A 680 4.00 13.30 -3.35
C ARG A 680 4.80 12.53 -2.31
N ALA A 681 5.68 13.21 -1.59
CA ALA A 681 6.36 12.67 -0.44
C ALA A 681 6.18 13.59 0.77
N ASP A 682 5.79 13.01 1.90
CA ASP A 682 5.66 13.70 3.18
C ASP A 682 6.66 13.09 4.18
N LEU A 683 7.56 13.92 4.72
CA LEU A 683 8.51 13.57 5.77
C LEU A 683 8.16 14.34 7.04
N ASN A 684 7.94 13.63 8.14
CA ASN A 684 7.88 14.28 9.46
C ASN A 684 9.29 14.32 10.06
N ILE A 685 9.65 15.47 10.64
CA ILE A 685 10.93 15.74 11.26
C ILE A 685 10.70 16.23 12.68
N ASP A 686 11.57 15.84 13.60
CA ASP A 686 11.62 16.35 14.97
C ASP A 686 13.02 16.89 15.33
N GLN A 687 13.13 17.60 16.46
CA GLN A 687 14.30 18.35 16.93
C GLN A 687 14.83 19.39 15.92
N TRP A 688 13.94 19.91 15.07
CA TRP A 688 14.26 20.91 14.07
C TRP A 688 14.66 22.25 14.69
N LYS A 689 15.75 22.83 14.16
CA LYS A 689 16.22 24.19 14.45
C LYS A 689 16.45 24.95 13.16
N ASP A 690 15.62 25.96 12.90
CA ASP A 690 15.65 26.72 11.64
C ASP A 690 17.01 27.38 11.33
N ALA A 691 17.80 27.71 12.35
CA ALA A 691 19.11 28.34 12.18
C ALA A 691 20.26 27.36 11.91
N GLU A 692 20.07 26.07 12.21
CA GLU A 692 21.16 25.07 12.18
C GLU A 692 20.90 23.94 11.19
N HIS A 693 19.65 23.74 10.74
CA HIS A 693 19.22 22.56 9.99
C HIS A 693 18.65 22.91 8.62
N THR A 694 18.96 22.06 7.65
CA THR A 694 18.30 22.04 6.34
C THR A 694 17.88 20.62 5.99
N ALA A 695 16.77 20.48 5.26
CA ALA A 695 16.26 19.19 4.80
C ALA A 695 15.51 19.40 3.48
N VAL A 696 15.80 18.54 2.50
CA VAL A 696 15.26 18.59 1.15
C VAL A 696 14.84 17.19 0.74
N LEU A 697 13.68 17.09 0.10
CA LEU A 697 13.18 15.85 -0.50
C LEU A 697 13.47 15.86 -2.01
N LYS A 698 14.03 14.77 -2.51
CA LYS A 698 14.29 14.48 -3.92
C LYS A 698 13.70 13.13 -4.29
N LEU A 699 13.41 12.92 -5.57
CA LEU A 699 12.87 11.66 -6.06
C LEU A 699 13.79 11.07 -7.13
N GLU A 700 14.15 9.79 -7.00
CA GLU A 700 14.96 9.08 -7.98
C GLU A 700 14.08 8.16 -8.82
N VAL A 701 14.10 8.37 -10.15
CA VAL A 701 13.34 7.58 -11.13
C VAL A 701 14.27 7.20 -12.27
N GLY A 702 14.46 5.90 -12.50
CA GLY A 702 15.34 5.39 -13.57
C GLY A 702 16.79 5.91 -13.48
N GLY A 703 17.30 6.11 -12.26
CA GLY A 703 18.65 6.66 -12.01
C GLY A 703 18.78 8.19 -12.18
N THR A 704 17.70 8.89 -12.55
CA THR A 704 17.68 10.36 -12.61
C THR A 704 17.08 10.93 -11.33
N ILE A 705 17.73 11.96 -10.78
CA ILE A 705 17.28 12.67 -9.57
C ILE A 705 16.43 13.87 -9.97
N TYR A 706 15.18 13.91 -9.49
CA TYR A 706 14.23 14.99 -9.68
C TYR A 706 14.11 15.83 -8.42
N THR A 707 14.16 17.15 -8.59
CA THR A 707 13.82 18.12 -7.54
C THR A 707 12.31 18.30 -7.47
N HIS A 708 11.80 18.62 -6.29
CA HIS A 708 10.38 18.93 -6.11
C HIS A 708 9.92 20.11 -6.98
N THR A 709 8.70 20.04 -7.49
CA THR A 709 7.98 21.14 -8.14
C THR A 709 7.48 22.14 -7.08
N SER A 710 7.09 21.65 -5.90
CA SER A 710 6.72 22.47 -4.74
C SER A 710 7.10 21.79 -3.44
N LEU A 711 7.53 22.58 -2.46
CA LEU A 711 7.79 22.14 -1.08
C LEU A 711 7.00 23.02 -0.11
N THR A 712 6.25 22.38 0.78
CA THR A 712 5.56 23.04 1.87
C THR A 712 6.11 22.54 3.20
N THR A 713 6.54 23.46 4.05
CA THR A 713 6.99 23.17 5.42
C THR A 713 5.91 23.62 6.39
N THR A 714 5.33 22.68 7.12
CA THR A 714 4.32 22.95 8.16
C THR A 714 4.93 22.76 9.53
N VAL A 715 4.79 23.74 10.40
CA VAL A 715 5.18 23.66 11.81
C VAL A 715 4.07 22.96 12.59
N ASP A 716 4.44 22.04 13.47
CA ASP A 716 3.47 21.43 14.40
C ASP A 716 2.99 22.49 15.43
N PRO A 717 1.67 22.68 15.62
CA PRO A 717 1.14 23.68 16.54
C PRO A 717 1.42 23.35 18.02
N LEU A 718 1.66 22.09 18.37
CA LEU A 718 1.93 21.63 19.74
C LEU A 718 3.42 21.56 20.06
N ASN A 719 4.27 21.32 19.05
CA ASN A 719 5.72 21.25 19.23
C ASN A 719 6.47 22.08 18.17
N ALA A 720 6.99 23.23 18.60
CA ALA A 720 7.74 24.15 17.74
C ALA A 720 9.05 23.58 17.17
N LYS A 721 9.51 22.39 17.61
CA LYS A 721 10.67 21.67 17.04
C LYS A 721 10.27 20.62 15.99
N LYS A 722 8.99 20.42 15.73
CA LYS A 722 8.53 19.49 14.69
C LYS A 722 8.17 20.21 13.41
N ARG A 723 8.47 19.55 12.29
CA ARG A 723 8.17 20.02 10.94
C ARG A 723 7.62 18.87 10.12
N ARG A 724 6.63 19.14 9.29
CA ARG A 724 6.26 18.27 8.16
C ARG A 724 6.72 18.92 6.87
N LEU A 725 7.55 18.20 6.12
CA LEU A 725 7.95 18.57 4.76
C LEU A 725 7.08 17.80 3.78
N SER A 726 6.29 18.52 2.99
CA SER A 726 5.44 17.96 1.93
C SER A 726 5.97 18.41 0.58
N ALA A 727 6.55 17.49 -0.18
CA ALA A 727 7.09 17.72 -1.51
C ALA A 727 6.20 17.09 -2.59
N LEU A 728 5.95 17.85 -3.67
CA LEU A 728 5.30 17.35 -4.88
C LEU A 728 6.33 17.29 -6.02
N PHE A 729 6.34 16.19 -6.76
CA PHE A 729 7.25 15.94 -7.87
C PHE A 729 6.46 15.72 -9.16
N THR A 730 6.96 16.29 -10.26
CA THR A 730 6.50 15.98 -11.61
C THR A 730 7.59 15.19 -12.31
N VAL A 731 7.26 13.98 -12.76
CA VAL A 731 8.20 13.04 -13.38
C VAL A 731 7.62 12.48 -14.68
N PRO A 732 8.47 11.98 -15.60
CA PRO A 732 7.99 11.16 -16.72
C PRO A 732 7.16 9.98 -16.21
N ALA A 733 6.28 9.46 -17.06
CA ALA A 733 5.43 8.32 -16.72
C ALA A 733 6.27 7.17 -16.16
N THR A 734 6.04 6.83 -14.89
CA THR A 734 6.80 5.81 -14.17
C THR A 734 5.88 4.93 -13.33
N THR A 735 6.32 3.69 -13.08
CA THR A 735 5.65 2.71 -12.21
C THR A 735 6.38 2.50 -10.88
N SER A 736 7.58 3.07 -10.73
CA SER A 736 8.34 3.05 -9.49
C SER A 736 9.18 4.31 -9.28
N ALA A 737 9.47 4.61 -8.03
CA ALA A 737 10.37 5.69 -7.64
C ALA A 737 10.99 5.41 -6.27
N ALA A 738 12.20 5.90 -6.04
CA ALA A 738 12.86 5.91 -4.73
C ALA A 738 12.85 7.33 -4.15
N LEU A 739 12.49 7.48 -2.89
CA LEU A 739 12.61 8.76 -2.20
C LEU A 739 14.04 8.94 -1.70
N ARG A 740 14.58 10.14 -1.90
CA ARG A 740 15.86 10.57 -1.37
C ARG A 740 15.67 11.77 -0.46
N ILE A 741 16.21 11.68 0.74
CA ILE A 741 16.18 12.72 1.76
C ILE A 741 17.61 13.22 1.92
N GLU A 742 17.80 14.53 1.74
CA GLU A 742 19.09 15.18 1.98
C GLU A 742 18.94 16.19 3.11
N GLY A 743 19.87 16.17 4.06
CA GLY A 743 19.88 17.08 5.19
C GLY A 743 21.26 17.60 5.49
N THR A 744 21.34 18.79 6.08
CA THR A 744 22.60 19.29 6.65
C THR A 744 22.39 19.89 8.04
N LYS A 745 23.45 19.86 8.85
CA LYS A 745 23.52 20.54 10.14
C LYS A 745 24.84 21.27 10.33
N THR A 746 24.80 22.39 11.04
CA THR A 746 25.99 23.18 11.41
C THR A 746 26.38 23.05 12.89
N GLY A 747 25.49 22.50 13.73
CA GLY A 747 25.66 22.36 15.19
C GLY A 747 25.86 20.91 15.68
N VAL A 748 25.86 20.75 17.01
CA VAL A 748 25.86 19.42 17.66
C VAL A 748 24.50 18.76 17.52
N ASP A 749 23.45 19.54 17.75
CA ASP A 749 22.07 19.07 17.69
C ASP A 749 21.71 18.61 16.29
N GLU A 750 21.04 17.46 16.21
CA GLU A 750 20.55 16.90 14.97
C GLU A 750 19.03 16.90 14.97
N PHE A 751 18.47 17.13 13.78
CA PHE A 751 17.12 16.70 13.50
C PHE A 751 17.15 15.21 13.13
N PHE A 752 16.00 14.57 13.22
CA PHE A 752 15.81 13.23 12.67
C PHE A 752 14.47 13.12 11.95
N GLY A 753 14.43 12.32 10.89
CA GLY A 753 13.20 11.97 10.20
C GLY A 753 12.43 10.92 11.00
N GLN A 754 11.22 11.26 11.45
CA GLN A 754 10.37 10.39 12.25
C GLN A 754 9.74 9.29 11.40
N ASP A 755 9.17 9.66 10.26
CA ASP A 755 8.43 8.76 9.39
C ASP A 755 8.35 9.35 7.99
N VAL A 756 7.97 8.52 7.03
CA VAL A 756 7.82 8.96 5.65
C VAL A 756 6.61 8.32 4.97
N LEU A 757 5.90 9.12 4.18
CA LEU A 757 4.83 8.68 3.30
C LEU A 757 5.15 9.09 1.87
N VAL A 758 5.12 8.13 0.95
CA VAL A 758 5.23 8.39 -0.49
C VAL A 758 3.95 7.94 -1.16
N THR A 759 3.36 8.79 -2.00
CA THR A 759 2.09 8.53 -2.69
C THR A 759 2.19 8.93 -4.16
N ALA A 760 1.90 8.01 -5.07
CA ALA A 760 1.63 8.26 -6.48
C ALA A 760 0.22 8.86 -6.63
N LEU A 761 0.12 9.97 -7.37
CA LEU A 761 -1.12 10.72 -7.61
C LEU A 761 -1.74 10.40 -8.96
#